data_AF-A0A8S1QCQ0-F1
#
_entry.id   AF-A0A8S1QCQ0-F1
#
_cell.length_a   1.000
_cell.length_b   1.000
_cell.length_c   1.000
_cell.angle_alpha   90.00
_cell.angle_beta   90.00
_cell.angle_gamma   90.00
#
_symmetry.space_group_name_H-M   'P 1'
#
loop_
_entity.id
_entity.type
_entity.pdbx_description
1 polymer ?
#
loop_
_entity_poly.entity_id
_entity_poly.type
_entity_poly.pdbx_seq_one_letter_code
_entity_poly.pdbx_strand_id
1 'polypeptide(L)'
;MKTPINQELFEQYIGMGFSKELIQMAWEESKTENDLINTLLTLADKNNAISNTPTKQDEEIQLNQALIDSYKTNPQAYTSTFEIVSPEQRKRNNGVPCGLKNVGNTCYFNGLLQTYFFNSDFVKIIMKFEPPAQIEQGKQGQSIQLVQNLQHLFLSMIGSDKKYVDPSDVVKSICDDFGNVLPIGDQKDVGEFNHYFLSRIGEGLAYNEHQPSKIEDIQHESASSILRLKSSTIHDEDVVSKLFFCKIHHFLQFDQAGVPQSRDSTELYNFIPIDLKDGNLYDAFDNFVINSIEDFKNDLSETVSATKYNWIQNAPQTLSFQIQRVTYSKEKSDLIKQNDEFYFEEEIYLDRFLNENSKLYLEIRNQNRELKTMQKKFKSDLQQLSKFDDKYDLQDILLTTVKFLEMQNKDNPLNPANFGHSDQKQTIEQLLKYSSNVSKRKEVLQQQYNNLEEKIQASYNNFKENKYHLQSILIHEGMANSGHYYTYIKDFRLNKWFKFNDIHVTEETKQKVFQDAFGVKPGINAYLLIYVKNEVVQEELKQPRRMYKTSQEKDFLQDSYGGFLSKVQIESITKENQLFQNEIKDFKQARIIERIAESYQSRFEFVNEHFRTIVNKNQAVKFKPLFTLNFPIYIKSKATQLSNQNTQHDNLVKWIILDSALREVQENKEGIFEGQLSEDFKNKIINKFLAQFNEFKRPSAKLTQSEQNDLNKFEQEYLQYVNLGALATIILDNIIKKDFIQTLQVLQNLTKKVKMLDQQNYFFKFAKNLKTLLPIIIICKMIPKESEVNLKELQLLQAYLVHNHFQYDDPKFWLAEISIMLNSIIENHDQQEIREIIINVEAENKQKEWMDLLESNSEEVKNQQAMISSSYEIYFWSPYQKQDIIFDKLVEGMNKLKQLFDPYIRIQKEIKEAYAPLMKEELEKLIK
;
A
#
# COMPACT_ATOMS: atom_id res chain seq x y z
N MET A 1 -14.30 23.83 55.99
CA MET A 1 -15.44 23.58 55.08
C MET A 1 -15.63 24.85 54.28
N LYS A 2 -15.59 24.78 52.94
CA LYS A 2 -15.89 25.93 52.07
C LYS A 2 -17.31 26.43 52.37
N THR A 3 -17.54 27.73 52.26
CA THR A 3 -18.89 28.30 52.32
C THR A 3 -19.78 27.65 51.26
N PRO A 4 -21.06 27.35 51.56
CA PRO A 4 -21.99 26.85 50.55
C PRO A 4 -22.19 27.90 49.45
N ILE A 5 -22.40 27.45 48.20
CA ILE A 5 -22.75 28.37 47.09
C ILE A 5 -23.96 29.19 47.49
N ASN A 6 -23.93 30.49 47.17
CA ASN A 6 -25.11 31.33 47.19
C ASN A 6 -26.21 30.72 46.30
N GLN A 7 -27.35 30.40 46.92
CA GLN A 7 -28.47 29.70 46.29
C GLN A 7 -29.01 30.42 45.04
N GLU A 8 -28.95 31.75 45.02
CA GLU A 8 -29.36 32.59 43.88
C GLU A 8 -28.42 32.39 42.68
N LEU A 9 -27.12 32.28 42.94
CA LEU A 9 -26.08 32.02 41.93
C LEU A 9 -26.17 30.57 41.41
N PHE A 10 -26.52 29.63 42.29
CA PHE A 10 -26.74 28.22 41.92
C PHE A 10 -27.91 28.07 40.94
N GLU A 11 -29.04 28.73 41.22
CA GLU A 11 -30.19 28.71 40.32
C GLU A 11 -29.91 29.42 38.99
N GLN A 12 -29.10 30.48 39.00
CA GLN A 12 -28.68 31.17 37.78
C GLN A 12 -27.90 30.24 36.84
N TYR A 13 -26.98 29.41 37.33
CA TYR A 13 -26.24 28.47 36.49
C TYR A 13 -27.08 27.29 36.02
N ILE A 14 -28.05 26.83 36.81
CA ILE A 14 -29.04 25.86 36.34
C ILE A 14 -29.86 26.46 35.19
N GLY A 15 -30.26 27.74 35.32
CA GLY A 15 -30.96 28.49 34.27
C GLY A 15 -30.14 28.67 33.00
N MET A 16 -28.80 28.68 33.10
CA MET A 16 -27.88 28.67 31.96
C MET A 16 -27.67 27.28 31.33
N GLY A 17 -28.31 26.23 31.86
CA GLY A 17 -28.31 24.87 31.31
C GLY A 17 -27.28 23.92 31.91
N PHE A 18 -26.58 24.31 32.99
CA PHE A 18 -25.61 23.44 33.66
C PHE A 18 -26.29 22.49 34.66
N SER A 19 -25.83 21.23 34.75
CA SER A 19 -26.39 20.27 35.71
C SER A 19 -25.99 20.63 37.15
N LYS A 20 -26.83 20.24 38.11
CA LYS A 20 -26.57 20.47 39.53
C LYS A 20 -25.26 19.83 39.99
N GLU A 21 -24.94 18.62 39.49
CA GLU A 21 -23.69 17.96 39.83
C GLU A 21 -22.47 18.74 39.31
N LEU A 22 -22.56 19.26 38.08
CA LEU A 22 -21.45 19.96 37.42
C LEU A 22 -21.15 21.30 38.10
N ILE A 23 -22.18 22.01 38.56
CA ILE A 23 -22.05 23.25 39.35
C ILE A 23 -21.42 22.96 40.71
N GLN A 24 -21.81 21.87 41.36
CA GLN A 24 -21.27 21.49 42.66
C GLN A 24 -19.79 21.06 42.57
N MET A 25 -19.42 20.32 41.53
CA MET A 25 -18.02 19.97 41.24
C MET A 25 -17.18 21.22 40.94
N ALA A 26 -17.69 22.14 40.12
CA ALA A 26 -17.00 23.39 39.81
C ALA A 26 -16.80 24.27 41.06
N TRP A 27 -17.70 24.19 42.04
CA TRP A 27 -17.54 24.87 43.33
C TRP A 27 -16.45 24.29 44.22
N GLU A 28 -16.38 22.96 44.24
CA GLU A 28 -15.37 22.25 45.02
C GLU A 28 -13.96 22.55 44.47
N GLU A 29 -13.83 22.78 43.16
CA GLU A 29 -12.56 23.11 42.51
C GLU A 29 -12.22 24.62 42.48
N SER A 30 -13.21 25.50 42.36
CA SER A 30 -12.97 26.95 42.25
C SER A 30 -12.50 27.57 43.57
N LYS A 31 -11.58 28.55 43.54
CA LYS A 31 -11.07 29.20 44.76
C LYS A 31 -11.92 30.38 45.22
N THR A 32 -12.67 31.00 44.30
CA THR A 32 -13.53 32.16 44.54
C THR A 32 -14.81 32.08 43.69
N GLU A 33 -15.87 32.80 44.07
CA GLU A 33 -17.13 32.87 43.29
C GLU A 33 -16.93 33.39 41.87
N ASN A 34 -15.97 34.29 41.66
CA ASN A 34 -15.66 34.83 40.33
C ASN A 34 -14.98 33.79 39.42
N ASP A 35 -14.30 32.80 39.98
CA ASP A 35 -13.66 31.72 39.22
C ASP A 35 -14.63 30.59 38.86
N LEU A 36 -15.82 30.56 39.47
CA LEU A 36 -16.79 29.49 39.31
C LEU A 36 -17.22 29.35 37.84
N ILE A 37 -17.55 30.44 37.14
CA ILE A 37 -17.91 30.42 35.71
C ILE A 37 -16.80 29.86 34.83
N ASN A 38 -15.57 30.32 35.04
CA ASN A 38 -14.44 29.86 34.23
C ASN A 38 -14.19 28.37 34.48
N THR A 39 -14.31 27.92 35.73
CA THR A 39 -14.17 26.51 36.09
C THR A 39 -15.32 25.68 35.52
N LEU A 40 -16.56 26.19 35.56
CA LEU A 40 -17.74 25.55 34.99
C LEU A 40 -17.65 25.40 33.47
N LEU A 41 -17.20 26.45 32.76
CA LEU A 41 -16.98 26.39 31.31
C LEU A 41 -15.85 25.42 30.96
N THR A 42 -14.76 25.42 31.73
CA THR A 42 -13.65 24.48 31.52
C THR A 42 -14.08 23.03 31.77
N LEU A 43 -14.88 22.78 32.80
CA LEU A 43 -15.42 21.45 33.11
C LEU A 43 -16.52 21.03 32.12
N ALA A 44 -17.34 21.97 31.65
CA ALA A 44 -18.33 21.73 30.61
C ALA A 44 -17.67 21.46 29.25
N ASP A 45 -16.58 22.14 28.89
CA ASP A 45 -15.80 21.86 27.69
C ASP A 45 -15.10 20.50 27.78
N LYS A 46 -14.58 20.13 28.95
CA LYS A 46 -14.07 18.78 29.21
C LYS A 46 -15.16 17.72 29.10
N ASN A 47 -16.36 17.96 29.65
CA ASN A 47 -17.49 17.04 29.53
C ASN A 47 -18.09 17.01 28.12
N ASN A 48 -18.04 18.12 27.36
CA ASN A 48 -18.46 18.17 25.96
C ASN A 48 -17.45 17.51 25.02
N ALA A 49 -16.15 17.54 25.36
CA ALA A 49 -15.14 16.73 24.70
C ALA A 49 -15.33 15.22 24.97
N ILE A 50 -16.05 14.86 26.04
CA ILE A 50 -16.41 13.47 26.39
C ILE A 50 -17.81 13.09 25.84
N SER A 51 -18.68 14.07 25.55
CA SER A 51 -20.06 13.84 25.07
C SER A 51 -20.27 14.02 23.56
N ASN A 52 -19.24 14.45 22.82
CA ASN A 52 -19.19 14.23 21.38
C ASN A 52 -19.08 12.72 21.14
N THR A 53 -20.24 12.07 21.01
CA THR A 53 -20.33 10.73 20.45
C THR A 53 -19.71 10.81 19.06
N PRO A 54 -18.54 10.20 18.83
CA PRO A 54 -17.90 10.31 17.54
C PRO A 54 -18.77 9.53 16.57
N THR A 55 -19.04 10.08 15.38
CA THR A 55 -19.67 9.25 14.36
C THR A 55 -18.73 8.07 14.08
N LYS A 56 -19.25 6.92 13.61
CA LYS A 56 -18.40 5.76 13.27
C LYS A 56 -17.22 6.13 12.36
N GLN A 57 -17.35 7.19 11.55
CA GLN A 57 -16.27 7.72 10.70
C GLN A 57 -15.22 8.51 11.49
N ASP A 58 -15.61 9.28 12.50
CA ASP A 58 -14.69 10.05 13.34
C ASP A 58 -13.90 9.16 14.32
N GLU A 59 -14.51 8.07 14.81
CA GLU A 59 -13.80 7.02 15.57
C GLU A 59 -12.73 6.36 14.69
N GLU A 60 -13.08 6.03 13.44
CA GLU A 60 -12.15 5.45 12.48
C GLU A 60 -10.99 6.41 12.17
N ILE A 61 -11.28 7.70 11.99
CA ILE A 61 -10.26 8.72 11.68
C ILE A 61 -9.34 8.96 12.87
N GLN A 62 -9.86 9.09 14.09
CA GLN A 62 -9.03 9.29 15.29
C GLN A 62 -8.22 8.04 15.66
N LEU A 63 -8.79 6.85 15.49
CA LEU A 63 -8.07 5.58 15.61
C LEU A 63 -6.94 5.51 14.58
N ASN A 64 -7.21 5.85 13.32
CA ASN A 64 -6.20 5.89 12.26
C ASN A 64 -5.08 6.90 12.54
N GLN A 65 -5.39 8.06 13.12
CA GLN A 65 -4.40 9.08 13.47
C GLN A 65 -3.48 8.62 14.62
N ALA A 66 -4.05 8.04 15.68
CA ALA A 66 -3.30 7.47 16.80
C ALA A 66 -2.41 6.28 16.37
N LEU A 67 -2.85 5.51 15.38
CA LEU A 67 -2.12 4.38 14.80
C LEU A 67 -0.92 4.82 13.94
N ILE A 68 -1.05 5.91 13.18
CA ILE A 68 0.06 6.49 12.40
C ILE A 68 1.20 6.95 13.34
N ASP A 69 0.83 7.51 14.49
CA ASP A 69 1.80 7.96 15.48
C ASP A 69 2.45 6.80 16.26
N SER A 70 1.75 5.67 16.40
CA SER A 70 2.33 4.41 16.91
C SER A 70 3.29 3.75 15.90
N TYR A 71 2.99 3.79 14.60
CA TYR A 71 3.87 3.24 13.55
C TYR A 71 5.21 3.99 13.44
N LYS A 72 5.20 5.31 13.65
CA LYS A 72 6.42 6.13 13.65
C LYS A 72 7.35 5.83 14.82
N THR A 73 6.84 5.23 15.89
CA THR A 73 7.59 5.01 17.14
C THR A 73 8.18 3.60 17.27
N ASN A 74 7.75 2.60 16.49
CA ASN A 74 8.31 1.24 16.60
C ASN A 74 8.29 0.40 15.29
N PRO A 75 9.37 0.40 14.48
CA PRO A 75 9.41 -0.26 13.16
C PRO A 75 9.54 -1.80 13.15
N GLN A 76 9.64 -2.48 14.31
CA GLN A 76 9.99 -3.91 14.39
C GLN A 76 8.84 -4.86 14.73
N ALA A 77 7.60 -4.39 14.87
CA ALA A 77 6.45 -5.26 15.06
C ALA A 77 5.99 -5.86 13.72
N TYR A 78 6.42 -7.08 13.40
CA TYR A 78 5.83 -7.88 12.32
C TYR A 78 4.67 -8.74 12.86
N THR A 79 3.64 -8.85 12.01
CA THR A 79 2.43 -9.70 12.04
C THR A 79 1.25 -9.29 12.93
N SER A 80 0.60 -8.18 12.57
CA SER A 80 -0.80 -8.17 12.12
C SER A 80 -1.00 -6.91 11.28
N THR A 81 -0.98 -7.07 9.96
CA THR A 81 -1.19 -5.98 9.01
C THR A 81 -2.63 -5.50 9.13
N PHE A 82 -2.92 -4.60 10.07
CA PHE A 82 -4.08 -3.73 9.97
C PHE A 82 -3.76 -2.69 8.89
N GLU A 83 -3.86 -3.11 7.63
CA GLU A 83 -3.79 -2.19 6.51
C GLU A 83 -5.05 -1.31 6.58
N ILE A 84 -4.88 0.01 6.71
CA ILE A 84 -5.92 0.98 6.42
C ILE A 84 -6.10 0.94 4.90
N VAL A 85 -6.91 -0.02 4.45
CA VAL A 85 -7.15 -0.26 3.03
C VAL A 85 -8.13 0.79 2.53
N SER A 86 -7.71 1.62 1.57
CA SER A 86 -8.62 2.57 0.91
C SER A 86 -9.85 1.85 0.36
N PRO A 87 -11.03 2.49 0.26
CA PRO A 87 -12.23 1.85 -0.30
C PRO A 87 -11.98 1.19 -1.66
N GLU A 88 -11.08 1.75 -2.49
CA GLU A 88 -10.65 1.16 -3.76
C GLU A 88 -9.92 -0.18 -3.59
N GLN A 89 -8.97 -0.24 -2.67
CA GLN A 89 -8.21 -1.47 -2.40
C GLN A 89 -9.08 -2.51 -1.65
N ARG A 90 -10.19 -2.09 -1.03
CA ARG A 90 -11.23 -2.98 -0.48
C ARG A 90 -12.15 -3.56 -1.54
N LYS A 91 -12.04 -3.14 -2.80
CA LYS A 91 -12.80 -3.73 -3.91
C LYS A 91 -12.32 -5.16 -4.18
N ARG A 92 -13.28 -6.07 -4.34
CA ARG A 92 -13.04 -7.47 -4.68
C ARG A 92 -12.50 -7.60 -6.10
N ASN A 93 -11.52 -8.48 -6.29
CA ASN A 93 -11.02 -8.84 -7.60
C ASN A 93 -11.90 -9.94 -8.21
N ASN A 94 -12.22 -9.80 -9.50
CA ASN A 94 -12.97 -10.83 -10.23
C ASN A 94 -12.22 -12.17 -10.21
N GLY A 95 -12.95 -13.26 -10.02
CA GLY A 95 -12.38 -14.61 -9.97
C GLY A 95 -11.78 -15.00 -8.62
N VAL A 96 -11.84 -14.11 -7.61
CA VAL A 96 -11.31 -14.38 -6.27
C VAL A 96 -12.47 -14.48 -5.25
N PRO A 97 -12.51 -15.52 -4.41
CA PRO A 97 -13.45 -15.63 -3.29
C PRO A 97 -13.35 -14.48 -2.29
N CYS A 98 -14.40 -14.26 -1.50
CA CYS A 98 -14.42 -13.24 -0.44
C CYS A 98 -13.60 -13.69 0.77
N GLY A 99 -12.77 -12.81 1.32
CA GLY A 99 -12.05 -13.01 2.58
C GLY A 99 -12.89 -12.68 3.83
N LEU A 100 -12.30 -12.86 5.01
CA LEU A 100 -12.90 -12.52 6.30
C LEU A 100 -11.96 -11.64 7.13
N LYS A 101 -12.48 -10.61 7.78
CA LYS A 101 -11.70 -9.79 8.71
C LYS A 101 -11.36 -10.59 9.96
N ASN A 102 -10.12 -10.48 10.45
CA ASN A 102 -9.71 -11.10 11.70
C ASN A 102 -10.22 -10.25 12.89
N VAL A 103 -11.03 -10.86 13.75
CA VAL A 103 -11.67 -10.21 14.91
C VAL A 103 -11.01 -10.76 16.17
N GLY A 104 -9.76 -10.36 16.43
CA GLY A 104 -9.03 -10.66 17.67
C GLY A 104 -8.67 -12.14 17.88
N ASN A 105 -7.56 -12.59 17.28
CA ASN A 105 -7.03 -13.97 17.37
C ASN A 105 -8.04 -15.06 16.94
N THR A 106 -8.98 -14.73 16.06
CA THR A 106 -10.00 -15.65 15.54
C THR A 106 -9.68 -16.20 14.15
N CYS A 107 -8.41 -16.11 13.70
CA CYS A 107 -7.99 -16.57 12.37
C CYS A 107 -8.27 -18.07 12.13
N TYR A 108 -8.18 -18.91 13.17
CA TYR A 108 -8.52 -20.33 13.06
C TYR A 108 -9.99 -20.53 12.68
N PHE A 109 -10.87 -19.70 13.26
CA PHE A 109 -12.30 -19.78 13.04
C PHE A 109 -12.68 -19.22 11.66
N ASN A 110 -12.02 -18.15 11.20
CA ASN A 110 -12.16 -17.68 9.82
C ASN A 110 -11.89 -18.82 8.82
N GLY A 111 -10.85 -19.60 9.06
CA GLY A 111 -10.49 -20.75 8.23
C GLY A 111 -11.55 -21.86 8.21
N LEU A 112 -12.14 -22.17 9.36
CA LEU A 112 -13.24 -23.15 9.48
C LEU A 112 -14.52 -22.63 8.83
N LEU A 113 -14.88 -21.37 9.06
CA LEU A 113 -16.07 -20.74 8.51
C LEU A 113 -16.04 -20.68 6.98
N GLN A 114 -14.87 -20.38 6.40
CA GLN A 114 -14.64 -20.48 4.96
C GLN A 114 -14.82 -21.92 4.48
N THR A 115 -14.33 -22.92 5.22
CA THR A 115 -14.52 -24.32 4.84
C THR A 115 -16.00 -24.71 4.82
N TYR A 116 -16.76 -24.33 5.85
CA TYR A 116 -18.21 -24.58 5.88
C TYR A 116 -18.96 -23.85 4.77
N PHE A 117 -18.55 -22.64 4.40
CA PHE A 117 -19.12 -21.90 3.27
C PHE A 117 -18.90 -22.59 1.91
N PHE A 118 -17.86 -23.43 1.77
CA PHE A 118 -17.63 -24.18 0.55
C PHE A 118 -18.53 -25.42 0.42
N ASN A 119 -19.18 -25.88 1.49
CA ASN A 119 -20.20 -26.92 1.44
C ASN A 119 -21.53 -26.33 0.90
N SER A 120 -21.92 -26.72 -0.31
CA SER A 120 -23.09 -26.13 -0.97
C SER A 120 -24.42 -26.43 -0.30
N ASP A 121 -24.56 -27.61 0.31
CA ASP A 121 -25.79 -27.98 1.01
C ASP A 121 -25.96 -27.17 2.29
N PHE A 122 -24.86 -26.97 3.03
CA PHE A 122 -24.86 -26.12 4.19
C PHE A 122 -25.26 -24.67 3.85
N VAL A 123 -24.67 -24.08 2.81
CA VAL A 123 -25.05 -22.72 2.37
C VAL A 123 -26.51 -22.67 1.95
N LYS A 124 -27.01 -23.67 1.21
CA LYS A 124 -28.42 -23.75 0.79
C LYS A 124 -29.38 -23.80 1.98
N ILE A 125 -29.03 -24.56 3.03
CA ILE A 125 -29.85 -24.66 4.25
C ILE A 125 -29.89 -23.31 4.97
N ILE A 126 -28.73 -22.66 5.17
CA ILE A 126 -28.65 -21.35 5.84
C ILE A 126 -29.36 -20.25 5.03
N MET A 127 -29.22 -20.22 3.70
CA MET A 127 -29.88 -19.21 2.86
C MET A 127 -31.41 -19.33 2.85
N LYS A 128 -31.94 -20.54 3.02
CA LYS A 128 -33.38 -20.83 3.08
C LYS A 128 -33.98 -20.75 4.48
N PHE A 129 -33.17 -20.49 5.49
CA PHE A 129 -33.65 -20.37 6.85
C PHE A 129 -34.58 -19.15 7.00
N GLU A 130 -35.80 -19.40 7.46
CA GLU A 130 -36.77 -18.37 7.81
C GLU A 130 -36.82 -18.23 9.33
N PRO A 131 -36.49 -17.06 9.90
CA PRO A 131 -36.51 -16.85 11.34
C PRO A 131 -37.93 -16.60 11.88
N PRO A 132 -38.22 -16.94 13.14
CA PRO A 132 -39.49 -16.62 13.78
C PRO A 132 -39.70 -15.10 13.94
N ALA A 133 -40.98 -14.69 13.97
CA ALA A 133 -41.37 -13.28 14.10
C ALA A 133 -41.01 -12.67 15.48
N GLN A 134 -40.83 -13.49 16.51
CA GLN A 134 -40.37 -13.09 17.84
C GLN A 134 -39.24 -14.01 18.28
N ILE A 135 -38.11 -13.42 18.67
CA ILE A 135 -36.94 -14.15 19.17
C ILE A 135 -36.96 -14.03 20.70
N GLU A 136 -37.10 -15.17 21.38
CA GLU A 136 -37.10 -15.21 22.84
C GLU A 136 -35.72 -14.86 23.41
N GLN A 137 -35.67 -14.27 24.61
CA GLN A 137 -34.40 -14.03 25.29
C GLN A 137 -33.94 -15.33 25.98
N GLY A 138 -32.82 -15.91 25.51
CA GLY A 138 -32.24 -17.13 26.06
C GLY A 138 -31.34 -17.85 25.06
N LYS A 139 -30.85 -19.04 25.44
CA LYS A 139 -29.96 -19.88 24.62
C LYS A 139 -30.52 -20.15 23.20
N GLN A 140 -31.79 -20.51 23.11
CA GLN A 140 -32.44 -20.81 21.83
C GLN A 140 -32.60 -19.56 20.95
N GLY A 141 -32.92 -18.40 21.54
CA GLY A 141 -32.98 -17.14 20.80
C GLY A 141 -31.61 -16.68 20.28
N GLN A 142 -30.56 -16.84 21.08
CA GLN A 142 -29.18 -16.58 20.63
C GLN A 142 -28.76 -17.53 19.49
N SER A 143 -29.19 -18.79 19.55
CA SER A 143 -28.94 -19.78 18.48
C SER A 143 -29.63 -19.40 17.17
N ILE A 144 -30.88 -18.93 17.22
CA ILE A 144 -31.60 -18.39 16.06
C ILE A 144 -30.90 -17.13 15.52
N GLN A 145 -30.48 -16.23 16.40
CA GLN A 145 -29.74 -15.02 16.03
C GLN A 145 -28.40 -15.36 15.37
N LEU A 146 -27.70 -16.40 15.83
CA LEU A 146 -26.47 -16.90 15.21
C LEU A 146 -26.73 -17.36 13.77
N VAL A 147 -27.81 -18.11 13.52
CA VAL A 147 -28.17 -18.56 12.15
C VAL A 147 -28.54 -17.36 11.26
N GLN A 148 -29.25 -16.36 11.79
CA GLN A 148 -29.54 -15.12 11.04
C GLN A 148 -28.27 -14.34 10.69
N ASN A 149 -27.36 -14.17 11.66
CA ASN A 149 -26.10 -13.46 11.44
C ASN A 149 -25.21 -14.23 10.45
N LEU A 150 -25.22 -15.56 10.51
CA LEU A 150 -24.54 -16.40 9.54
C LEU A 150 -25.17 -16.29 8.13
N GLN A 151 -26.50 -16.20 8.04
CA GLN A 151 -27.19 -15.93 6.78
C GLN A 151 -26.78 -14.57 6.20
N HIS A 152 -26.73 -13.52 7.00
CA HIS A 152 -26.24 -12.20 6.54
C HIS A 152 -24.78 -12.25 6.09
N LEU A 153 -23.91 -12.93 6.83
CA LEU A 153 -22.50 -13.08 6.48
C LEU A 153 -22.34 -13.82 5.14
N PHE A 154 -23.00 -14.97 4.98
CA PHE A 154 -22.93 -15.76 3.75
C PHE A 154 -23.52 -15.00 2.56
N LEU A 155 -24.60 -14.24 2.78
CA LEU A 155 -25.19 -13.38 1.76
C LEU A 155 -24.15 -12.35 1.24
N SER A 156 -23.45 -11.67 2.13
CA SER A 156 -22.39 -10.73 1.76
C SER A 156 -21.19 -11.46 1.13
N MET A 157 -20.80 -12.65 1.60
CA MET A 157 -19.71 -13.44 0.98
C MET A 157 -20.02 -13.88 -0.46
N ILE A 158 -21.30 -14.18 -0.75
CA ILE A 158 -21.79 -14.53 -2.09
C ILE A 158 -21.70 -13.31 -3.02
N GLY A 159 -22.34 -12.20 -2.63
CA GLY A 159 -22.66 -11.14 -3.59
C GLY A 159 -22.00 -9.78 -3.36
N SER A 160 -21.27 -9.56 -2.26
CA SER A 160 -20.65 -8.26 -1.99
C SER A 160 -19.47 -7.98 -2.92
N ASP A 161 -19.37 -6.73 -3.36
CA ASP A 161 -18.24 -6.17 -4.10
C ASP A 161 -17.01 -5.92 -3.22
N LYS A 162 -17.14 -6.10 -1.91
CA LYS A 162 -16.04 -5.99 -0.97
C LYS A 162 -15.15 -7.24 -1.04
N LYS A 163 -13.85 -7.03 -0.95
CA LYS A 163 -12.82 -8.07 -0.94
C LYS A 163 -12.96 -9.01 0.27
N TYR A 164 -13.44 -8.48 1.39
CA TYR A 164 -13.66 -9.21 2.63
C TYR A 164 -14.90 -8.70 3.36
N VAL A 165 -15.46 -9.54 4.22
CA VAL A 165 -16.60 -9.21 5.10
C VAL A 165 -16.19 -9.37 6.57
N ASP A 166 -16.86 -8.64 7.47
CA ASP A 166 -16.60 -8.69 8.90
C ASP A 166 -17.46 -9.78 9.58
N PRO A 167 -16.87 -10.85 10.16
CA PRO A 167 -17.60 -11.91 10.84
C PRO A 167 -17.96 -11.59 12.30
N SER A 168 -17.68 -10.37 12.80
CA SER A 168 -17.86 -9.99 14.21
C SER A 168 -19.22 -10.37 14.80
N ASP A 169 -20.30 -10.16 14.05
CA ASP A 169 -21.66 -10.42 14.54
C ASP A 169 -21.93 -11.93 14.72
N VAL A 170 -21.34 -12.78 13.87
CA VAL A 170 -21.38 -14.24 14.02
C VAL A 170 -20.61 -14.66 15.27
N VAL A 171 -19.37 -14.18 15.41
CA VAL A 171 -18.51 -14.54 16.56
C VAL A 171 -19.14 -14.13 17.89
N LYS A 172 -19.73 -12.94 17.97
CA LYS A 172 -20.39 -12.42 19.18
C LYS A 172 -21.70 -13.14 19.52
N SER A 173 -22.29 -13.87 18.58
CA SER A 173 -23.55 -14.59 18.79
C SER A 173 -23.34 -16.01 19.30
N ILE A 174 -22.09 -16.49 19.36
CA ILE A 174 -21.77 -17.82 19.85
C ILE A 174 -21.78 -17.80 21.38
N CYS A 175 -22.59 -18.67 21.97
CA CYS A 175 -22.75 -18.78 23.41
C CYS A 175 -22.47 -20.19 23.95
N ASP A 176 -22.06 -20.22 25.21
CA ASP A 176 -21.98 -21.45 26.01
C ASP A 176 -23.39 -22.00 26.32
N ASP A 177 -23.45 -23.12 27.04
CA ASP A 177 -24.73 -23.74 27.40
C ASP A 177 -25.56 -22.95 28.42
N PHE A 178 -24.95 -21.96 29.08
CA PHE A 178 -25.63 -21.05 29.98
C PHE A 178 -26.13 -19.79 29.25
N GLY A 179 -25.86 -19.67 27.95
CA GLY A 179 -26.24 -18.49 27.15
C GLY A 179 -25.30 -17.29 27.33
N ASN A 180 -24.11 -17.50 27.89
CA ASN A 180 -23.09 -16.47 27.96
C ASN A 180 -22.27 -16.44 26.67
N VAL A 181 -22.01 -15.25 26.15
CA VAL A 181 -21.17 -15.06 24.97
C VAL A 181 -19.75 -15.52 25.28
N LEU A 182 -19.16 -16.30 24.38
CA LEU A 182 -17.79 -16.78 24.55
C LEU A 182 -16.81 -15.59 24.45
N PRO A 183 -15.85 -15.46 25.39
CA PRO A 183 -14.86 -14.37 25.33
C PRO A 183 -13.99 -14.52 24.08
N ILE A 184 -13.89 -13.43 23.32
CA ILE A 184 -13.07 -13.33 22.10
C ILE A 184 -11.63 -12.97 22.52
N GLY A 185 -10.64 -13.74 22.06
CA GLY A 185 -9.22 -13.42 22.23
C GLY A 185 -8.43 -14.35 23.13
N ASP A 186 -9.09 -15.19 23.94
CA ASP A 186 -8.43 -16.31 24.60
C ASP A 186 -8.19 -17.41 23.56
N GLN A 187 -6.96 -17.93 23.49
CA GLN A 187 -6.63 -19.14 22.70
C GLN A 187 -7.27 -20.38 23.34
N LYS A 188 -8.59 -20.39 23.47
CA LYS A 188 -9.35 -21.59 23.84
C LYS A 188 -9.20 -22.63 22.72
N ASP A 189 -9.29 -23.90 23.11
CA ASP A 189 -9.13 -25.04 22.21
C ASP A 189 -10.05 -24.89 20.99
N VAL A 190 -9.46 -24.88 19.79
CA VAL A 190 -10.14 -24.74 18.50
C VAL A 190 -11.31 -25.73 18.37
N GLY A 191 -11.17 -26.91 18.98
CA GLY A 191 -12.22 -27.93 19.02
C GLY A 191 -13.46 -27.51 19.80
N GLU A 192 -13.29 -26.88 20.97
CA GLU A 192 -14.40 -26.50 21.85
C GLU A 192 -15.23 -25.35 21.24
N PHE A 193 -14.56 -24.32 20.73
CA PHE A 193 -15.25 -23.20 20.10
C PHE A 193 -16.06 -23.65 18.87
N ASN A 194 -15.47 -24.52 18.04
CA ASN A 194 -16.14 -25.08 16.87
C ASN A 194 -17.31 -26.01 17.26
N HIS A 195 -17.19 -26.74 18.36
CA HIS A 195 -18.27 -27.58 18.89
C HIS A 195 -19.49 -26.74 19.28
N TYR A 196 -19.30 -25.68 20.07
CA TYR A 196 -20.39 -24.76 20.42
C TYR A 196 -21.00 -24.12 19.17
N PHE A 197 -20.18 -23.64 18.23
CA PHE A 197 -20.67 -23.06 16.98
C PHE A 197 -21.62 -23.98 16.22
N LEU A 198 -21.22 -25.23 15.99
CA LEU A 198 -22.05 -26.20 15.25
C LEU A 198 -23.26 -26.67 16.04
N SER A 199 -23.13 -26.86 17.36
CA SER A 199 -24.26 -27.21 18.23
C SER A 199 -25.33 -26.11 18.22
N ARG A 200 -24.94 -24.84 18.40
CA ARG A 200 -25.88 -23.70 18.36
C ARG A 200 -26.56 -23.56 16.99
N ILE A 201 -25.86 -23.85 15.89
CA ILE A 201 -26.50 -23.87 14.56
C ILE A 201 -27.51 -24.99 14.44
N GLY A 202 -27.19 -26.19 14.92
CA GLY A 202 -28.12 -27.32 14.96
C GLY A 202 -29.39 -26.97 15.73
N GLU A 203 -29.24 -26.43 16.95
CA GLU A 203 -30.35 -25.96 17.79
C GLU A 203 -31.18 -24.86 17.12
N GLY A 204 -30.54 -23.90 16.42
CA GLY A 204 -31.23 -22.83 15.70
C GLY A 204 -32.03 -23.32 14.49
N LEU A 205 -31.50 -24.30 13.75
CA LEU A 205 -32.17 -24.89 12.59
C LEU A 205 -33.33 -25.83 12.97
N ALA A 206 -33.19 -26.56 14.08
CA ALA A 206 -34.22 -27.49 14.58
C ALA A 206 -35.57 -26.81 14.88
N TYR A 207 -35.58 -25.50 15.16
CA TYR A 207 -36.79 -24.72 15.36
C TYR A 207 -37.79 -24.82 14.18
N ASN A 208 -37.29 -24.83 12.94
CA ASN A 208 -38.14 -24.90 11.75
C ASN A 208 -38.71 -26.31 11.49
N GLU A 209 -38.11 -27.36 12.07
CA GLU A 209 -38.46 -28.76 11.78
C GLU A 209 -39.62 -29.30 12.64
N HIS A 210 -40.17 -28.53 13.60
CA HIS A 210 -41.27 -28.96 14.49
C HIS A 210 -41.04 -30.31 15.20
N GLN A 211 -39.80 -30.76 15.35
CA GLN A 211 -39.47 -31.92 16.16
C GLN A 211 -39.09 -31.45 17.57
N PRO A 212 -39.83 -31.86 18.62
CA PRO A 212 -39.37 -31.64 19.97
C PRO A 212 -38.12 -32.51 20.18
N SER A 213 -36.98 -31.88 20.42
CA SER A 213 -35.83 -32.55 21.00
C SER A 213 -36.27 -33.15 22.34
N LYS A 214 -36.63 -34.44 22.35
CA LYS A 214 -36.87 -35.18 23.59
C LYS A 214 -35.53 -35.31 24.29
N ILE A 215 -35.34 -34.48 25.31
CA ILE A 215 -34.26 -34.62 26.28
C ILE A 215 -34.57 -35.88 27.09
N GLU A 216 -34.03 -37.03 26.66
CA GLU A 216 -33.92 -38.19 27.55
C GLU A 216 -32.58 -38.09 28.29
N ASP A 217 -32.64 -37.72 29.56
CA ASP A 217 -31.51 -37.75 30.49
C ASP A 217 -31.06 -39.21 30.70
N ILE A 218 -30.14 -39.69 29.87
CA ILE A 218 -29.48 -40.96 30.13
C ILE A 218 -28.35 -40.72 31.15
N GLN A 219 -28.64 -41.02 32.42
CA GLN A 219 -27.61 -41.19 33.45
C GLN A 219 -26.87 -42.51 33.20
N HIS A 220 -25.63 -42.44 32.73
CA HIS A 220 -24.70 -43.58 32.80
C HIS A 220 -23.57 -43.27 33.79
N GLU A 221 -23.57 -44.01 34.90
CA GLU A 221 -22.46 -44.10 35.84
C GLU A 221 -21.32 -44.92 35.23
N SER A 222 -20.15 -44.33 35.02
CA SER A 222 -18.84 -44.87 35.46
C SER A 222 -17.61 -44.19 34.80
N ALA A 223 -16.60 -44.02 35.65
CA ALA A 223 -15.18 -43.71 35.42
C ALA A 223 -14.78 -42.31 34.90
N SER A 224 -14.11 -41.60 35.81
CA SER A 224 -13.51 -40.27 35.75
C SER A 224 -12.48 -40.08 34.63
N SER A 225 -12.82 -39.22 33.67
CA SER A 225 -11.88 -38.49 32.81
C SER A 225 -12.34 -37.03 32.77
N ILE A 226 -11.43 -36.09 33.04
CA ILE A 226 -11.66 -34.66 33.29
C ILE A 226 -12.18 -33.87 32.05
N LEU A 227 -12.60 -34.56 30.98
CA LEU A 227 -13.19 -33.97 29.77
C LEU A 227 -14.70 -34.24 29.59
N ARG A 228 -15.38 -34.82 30.60
CA ARG A 228 -16.83 -35.03 30.57
C ARG A 228 -17.53 -34.14 31.60
N LEU A 229 -17.72 -32.87 31.27
CA LEU A 229 -18.74 -32.04 31.91
C LEU A 229 -19.85 -31.75 30.89
N LYS A 230 -21.07 -32.04 31.32
CA LYS A 230 -22.33 -32.10 30.57
C LYS A 230 -22.78 -30.73 30.05
N SER A 231 -23.14 -30.66 28.77
CA SER A 231 -24.28 -29.97 28.09
C SER A 231 -23.88 -29.61 26.65
N SER A 232 -24.85 -29.47 25.72
CA SER A 232 -24.72 -29.45 24.23
C SER A 232 -24.67 -30.82 23.51
N THR A 233 -25.66 -31.68 23.73
CA THR A 233 -25.82 -32.90 22.92
C THR A 233 -26.24 -32.56 21.49
N ILE A 234 -25.29 -32.64 20.56
CA ILE A 234 -25.54 -32.72 19.11
C ILE A 234 -26.23 -34.07 18.85
N HIS A 235 -27.41 -34.07 18.24
CA HIS A 235 -28.15 -35.30 17.97
C HIS A 235 -27.76 -35.90 16.62
N ASP A 236 -27.73 -37.23 16.53
CA ASP A 236 -27.40 -37.97 15.31
C ASP A 236 -28.31 -37.61 14.11
N GLU A 237 -29.54 -37.19 14.37
CA GLU A 237 -30.51 -36.85 13.32
C GLU A 237 -30.40 -35.40 12.81
N ASP A 238 -29.65 -34.54 13.51
CA ASP A 238 -29.52 -33.13 13.17
C ASP A 238 -28.88 -32.96 11.79
N VAL A 239 -29.33 -31.92 11.08
CA VAL A 239 -28.80 -31.55 9.76
C VAL A 239 -27.29 -31.35 9.82
N VAL A 240 -26.80 -30.68 10.87
CA VAL A 240 -25.37 -30.39 11.07
C VAL A 240 -24.57 -31.69 11.28
N SER A 241 -25.12 -32.65 12.02
CA SER A 241 -24.51 -33.96 12.27
C SER A 241 -24.33 -34.75 10.98
N LYS A 242 -25.36 -34.77 10.11
CA LYS A 242 -25.31 -35.48 8.83
C LYS A 242 -24.27 -34.92 7.86
N LEU A 243 -24.01 -33.61 7.94
CA LEU A 243 -23.06 -32.92 7.05
C LEU A 243 -21.60 -33.03 7.53
N PHE A 244 -21.36 -32.83 8.83
CA PHE A 244 -20.00 -32.59 9.35
C PHE A 244 -19.51 -33.59 10.41
N PHE A 245 -20.37 -34.47 10.92
CA PHE A 245 -20.00 -35.43 11.95
C PHE A 245 -19.92 -36.86 11.40
N CYS A 246 -19.02 -37.64 12.00
CA CYS A 246 -18.83 -39.05 11.73
C CYS A 246 -19.18 -39.85 12.98
N LYS A 247 -20.01 -40.89 12.82
CA LYS A 247 -20.41 -41.78 13.90
C LYS A 247 -19.42 -42.94 14.03
N ILE A 248 -18.79 -43.06 15.20
CA ILE A 248 -17.75 -44.05 15.49
C ILE A 248 -18.25 -45.02 16.56
N HIS A 249 -18.21 -46.31 16.22
CA HIS A 249 -18.51 -47.41 17.12
C HIS A 249 -17.23 -47.87 17.83
N HIS A 250 -17.17 -47.67 19.13
CA HIS A 250 -16.09 -48.10 19.99
C HIS A 250 -16.39 -49.48 20.54
N PHE A 251 -15.55 -50.47 20.21
CA PHE A 251 -15.57 -51.80 20.79
C PHE A 251 -14.30 -52.00 21.61
N LEU A 252 -14.42 -52.08 22.93
CA LEU A 252 -13.32 -52.31 23.85
C LEU A 252 -13.33 -53.77 24.31
N GLN A 253 -12.23 -54.47 24.12
CA GLN A 253 -12.03 -55.85 24.55
C GLN A 253 -10.97 -55.90 25.66
N PHE A 254 -11.29 -56.50 26.81
CA PHE A 254 -10.38 -56.61 27.95
C PHE A 254 -10.64 -57.89 28.75
N ASP A 255 -9.65 -58.34 29.52
CA ASP A 255 -9.82 -59.50 30.38
C ASP A 255 -10.31 -59.10 31.78
N GLN A 256 -11.24 -59.88 32.33
CA GLN A 256 -11.71 -59.74 33.70
C GLN A 256 -11.63 -61.10 34.39
N ALA A 257 -10.73 -61.25 35.36
CA ALA A 257 -10.46 -62.51 36.05
C ALA A 257 -10.21 -63.71 35.10
N GLY A 258 -9.55 -63.49 33.96
CA GLY A 258 -9.26 -64.52 32.95
C GLY A 258 -10.40 -64.83 31.97
N VAL A 259 -11.51 -64.07 32.01
CA VAL A 259 -12.60 -64.15 31.04
C VAL A 259 -12.58 -62.89 30.15
N PRO A 260 -12.57 -63.04 28.81
CA PRO A 260 -12.64 -61.90 27.91
C PRO A 260 -14.03 -61.23 28.01
N GLN A 261 -14.03 -59.93 28.28
CA GLN A 261 -15.19 -59.06 28.32
C GLN A 261 -15.11 -58.03 27.20
N SER A 262 -16.28 -57.50 26.81
CA SER A 262 -16.37 -56.45 25.81
C SER A 262 -17.33 -55.34 26.22
N ARG A 263 -17.01 -54.11 25.82
CA ARG A 263 -17.86 -52.93 25.97
C ARG A 263 -18.01 -52.22 24.65
N ASP A 264 -19.25 -51.88 24.34
CA ASP A 264 -19.62 -51.11 23.16
C ASP A 264 -20.10 -49.72 23.56
N SER A 265 -19.62 -48.71 22.85
CA SER A 265 -20.16 -47.35 22.91
C SER A 265 -20.16 -46.73 21.53
N THR A 266 -20.92 -45.67 21.34
CA THR A 266 -20.94 -44.94 20.08
C THR A 266 -20.86 -43.46 20.35
N GLU A 267 -19.99 -42.77 19.61
CA GLU A 267 -19.73 -41.34 19.78
C GLU A 267 -19.67 -40.65 18.41
N LEU A 268 -20.08 -39.38 18.37
CA LEU A 268 -19.95 -38.52 17.19
C LEU A 268 -18.64 -37.75 17.25
N TYR A 269 -17.88 -37.82 16.16
CA TYR A 269 -16.64 -37.05 15.99
C TYR A 269 -16.84 -36.02 14.89
N ASN A 270 -16.52 -34.75 15.19
CA ASN A 270 -16.31 -33.75 14.14
C ASN A 270 -14.94 -33.98 13.50
N PHE A 271 -13.90 -33.98 14.34
CA PHE A 271 -12.52 -34.22 13.93
C PHE A 271 -12.01 -35.52 14.56
N ILE A 272 -11.54 -36.44 13.73
CA ILE A 272 -10.85 -37.65 14.19
C ILE A 272 -9.43 -37.25 14.59
N PRO A 273 -9.01 -37.44 15.85
CA PRO A 273 -7.64 -37.12 16.27
C PRO A 273 -6.65 -38.13 15.70
N ILE A 274 -5.56 -37.64 15.12
CA ILE A 274 -4.54 -38.44 14.47
C ILE A 274 -3.15 -38.06 15.02
N ASP A 275 -2.38 -39.08 15.41
CA ASP A 275 -1.03 -38.94 15.95
C ASP A 275 0.03 -38.75 14.86
N LEU A 276 1.09 -37.98 15.16
CA LEU A 276 2.17 -37.72 14.21
C LEU A 276 3.11 -38.91 13.97
N LYS A 277 3.15 -39.87 14.90
CA LYS A 277 4.22 -40.89 14.99
C LYS A 277 4.35 -41.77 13.74
N ASP A 278 3.27 -41.90 12.97
CA ASP A 278 3.18 -42.84 11.86
C ASP A 278 3.60 -42.25 10.51
N GLY A 279 3.80 -40.93 10.46
CA GLY A 279 4.33 -40.20 9.29
C GLY A 279 3.40 -40.12 8.07
N ASN A 280 2.33 -40.93 8.00
CA ASN A 280 1.29 -40.81 6.98
C ASN A 280 -0.12 -41.02 7.53
N LEU A 281 -1.13 -40.51 6.81
CA LEU A 281 -2.53 -40.55 7.23
C LEU A 281 -3.10 -41.96 7.37
N TYR A 282 -2.78 -42.90 6.49
CA TYR A 282 -3.35 -44.25 6.53
C TYR A 282 -2.86 -45.06 7.74
N ASP A 283 -1.57 -45.01 8.03
CA ASP A 283 -1.01 -45.69 9.20
C ASP A 283 -1.48 -45.02 10.51
N ALA A 284 -1.58 -43.69 10.52
CA ALA A 284 -2.05 -42.97 11.69
C ALA A 284 -3.55 -43.21 11.95
N PHE A 285 -4.36 -43.32 10.90
CA PHE A 285 -5.77 -43.67 11.01
C PHE A 285 -5.94 -45.14 11.44
N ASP A 286 -5.11 -46.04 10.95
CA ASP A 286 -5.08 -47.42 11.39
C ASP A 286 -4.80 -47.58 12.90
N ASN A 287 -3.87 -46.80 13.45
CA ASN A 287 -3.63 -46.76 14.90
C ASN A 287 -4.78 -46.14 15.68
N PHE A 288 -5.49 -45.17 15.09
CA PHE A 288 -6.73 -44.68 15.68
C PHE A 288 -7.80 -45.78 15.71
N VAL A 289 -7.93 -46.58 14.64
CA VAL A 289 -8.92 -47.67 14.57
C VAL A 289 -8.57 -48.81 15.52
N ILE A 290 -7.29 -49.14 15.71
CA ILE A 290 -6.85 -50.24 16.57
C ILE A 290 -5.78 -49.74 17.54
N ASN A 291 -6.16 -49.58 18.81
CA ASN A 291 -5.26 -49.11 19.86
C ASN A 291 -5.22 -50.08 21.04
N SER A 292 -4.03 -50.42 21.53
CA SER A 292 -3.83 -51.24 22.73
C SER A 292 -3.53 -50.37 23.95
N ILE A 293 -4.32 -50.53 25.00
CA ILE A 293 -4.18 -49.84 26.29
C ILE A 293 -3.57 -50.84 27.27
N GLU A 294 -2.30 -50.67 27.64
CA GLU A 294 -1.58 -51.60 28.53
C GLU A 294 -2.03 -51.48 30.00
N ASP A 295 -2.35 -50.27 30.46
CA ASP A 295 -2.70 -49.98 31.86
C ASP A 295 -4.21 -49.80 32.08
N PHE A 296 -5.06 -50.58 31.39
CA PHE A 296 -6.50 -50.47 31.55
C PHE A 296 -6.95 -51.04 32.89
N LYS A 297 -7.59 -50.23 33.73
CA LYS A 297 -8.23 -50.71 34.97
C LYS A 297 -9.60 -51.25 34.65
N ASN A 298 -9.79 -52.56 34.79
CA ASN A 298 -11.10 -53.18 34.64
C ASN A 298 -12.02 -52.83 35.82
N ASP A 299 -13.28 -53.30 35.81
CA ASP A 299 -14.26 -53.01 36.85
C ASP A 299 -13.87 -53.51 38.25
N LEU A 300 -12.94 -54.46 38.31
CA LEU A 300 -12.37 -54.97 39.55
C LEU A 300 -11.11 -54.20 39.99
N SER A 301 -10.79 -53.10 39.30
CA SER A 301 -9.57 -52.30 39.47
C SER A 301 -8.27 -53.06 39.22
N GLU A 302 -8.32 -54.19 38.49
CA GLU A 302 -7.13 -54.91 38.03
C GLU A 302 -6.58 -54.21 36.79
N THR A 303 -5.25 -54.07 36.72
CA THR A 303 -4.56 -53.57 35.53
C THR A 303 -4.44 -54.70 34.52
N VAL A 304 -5.13 -54.57 33.39
CA VAL A 304 -5.14 -55.52 32.28
C VAL A 304 -4.84 -54.81 30.97
N SER A 305 -4.32 -55.56 29.99
CA SER A 305 -4.21 -55.04 28.62
C SER A 305 -5.59 -55.10 27.95
N ALA A 306 -6.05 -53.96 27.44
CA ALA A 306 -7.30 -53.84 26.70
C ALA A 306 -7.01 -53.43 25.26
N THR A 307 -7.75 -53.98 24.30
CA THR A 307 -7.70 -53.54 22.90
C THR A 307 -8.96 -52.75 22.57
N LYS A 308 -8.80 -51.50 22.16
CA LYS A 308 -9.88 -50.62 21.71
C LYS A 308 -9.92 -50.60 20.19
N TYR A 309 -11.09 -50.91 19.65
CA TYR A 309 -11.40 -50.84 18.23
C TYR A 309 -12.37 -49.68 17.97
N ASN A 310 -12.03 -48.81 17.02
CA ASN A 310 -12.83 -47.64 16.66
C ASN A 310 -13.26 -47.77 15.20
N TRP A 311 -14.49 -48.25 14.95
CA TRP A 311 -15.00 -48.46 13.60
C TRP A 311 -15.94 -47.36 13.17
N ILE A 312 -15.80 -46.86 11.94
CA ILE A 312 -16.77 -45.92 11.39
C ILE A 312 -18.05 -46.68 11.03
N GLN A 313 -19.20 -46.23 11.54
CA GLN A 313 -20.45 -46.95 11.36
C GLN A 313 -20.97 -46.84 9.93
N ASN A 314 -21.02 -45.62 9.39
CA ASN A 314 -21.47 -45.32 8.03
C ASN A 314 -20.53 -44.29 7.39
N ALA A 315 -20.37 -44.33 6.06
CA ALA A 315 -19.56 -43.35 5.32
C ALA A 315 -20.18 -41.94 5.42
N PRO A 316 -19.55 -40.97 6.14
CA PRO A 316 -20.10 -39.63 6.32
C PRO A 316 -19.93 -38.78 5.06
N GLN A 317 -20.68 -37.69 4.90
CA GLN A 317 -20.48 -36.79 3.74
C GLN A 317 -19.13 -36.08 3.80
N THR A 318 -18.76 -35.61 4.99
CA THR A 318 -17.49 -34.96 5.26
C THR A 318 -16.70 -35.80 6.27
N LEU A 319 -15.41 -36.00 6.01
CA LEU A 319 -14.50 -36.72 6.88
C LEU A 319 -13.35 -35.79 7.27
N SER A 320 -13.25 -35.47 8.55
CA SER A 320 -12.28 -34.48 9.04
C SER A 320 -11.30 -35.10 10.04
N PHE A 321 -10.02 -34.76 9.90
CA PHE A 321 -8.94 -35.23 10.74
C PHE A 321 -8.24 -34.06 11.43
N GLN A 322 -7.92 -34.22 12.71
CA GLN A 322 -7.11 -33.27 13.48
C GLN A 322 -5.74 -33.89 13.78
N ILE A 323 -4.69 -33.23 13.30
CA ILE A 323 -3.32 -33.68 13.47
C ILE A 323 -2.77 -33.15 14.80
N GLN A 324 -2.48 -34.05 15.74
CA GLN A 324 -2.02 -33.70 17.07
C GLN A 324 -0.53 -33.37 17.08
N ARG A 325 -0.20 -32.10 16.82
CA ARG A 325 1.19 -31.59 16.79
C ARG A 325 1.69 -31.03 18.10
N VAL A 326 0.81 -30.66 19.02
CA VAL A 326 1.19 -30.00 20.27
C VAL A 326 1.16 -31.02 21.40
N THR A 327 2.29 -31.19 22.08
CA THR A 327 2.40 -32.07 23.24
C THR A 327 3.05 -31.33 24.40
N TYR A 328 2.66 -31.68 25.63
CA TYR A 328 3.29 -31.13 26.82
C TYR A 328 4.61 -31.84 27.10
N SER A 329 5.71 -31.08 27.11
CA SER A 329 7.01 -31.63 27.50
C SER A 329 7.25 -31.42 28.99
N LYS A 330 7.32 -32.53 29.74
CA LYS A 330 7.66 -32.50 31.17
C LYS A 330 9.06 -31.93 31.43
N GLU A 331 9.98 -32.05 30.48
CA GLU A 331 11.36 -31.54 30.62
C GLU A 331 11.41 -30.01 30.51
N LYS A 332 10.60 -29.42 29.63
CA LYS A 332 10.57 -27.97 29.40
C LYS A 332 9.48 -27.24 30.18
N SER A 333 8.59 -27.98 30.84
CA SER A 333 7.38 -27.46 31.50
C SER A 333 6.53 -26.55 30.60
N ASP A 334 6.55 -26.81 29.29
CA ASP A 334 5.90 -25.98 28.27
C ASP A 334 5.36 -26.86 27.13
N LEU A 335 4.45 -26.30 26.34
CA LEU A 335 3.89 -26.92 25.15
C LEU A 335 4.91 -26.88 24.01
N ILE A 336 5.19 -28.03 23.41
CA ILE A 336 6.09 -28.15 22.26
C ILE A 336 5.29 -28.56 21.03
N LYS A 337 5.44 -27.79 19.96
CA LYS A 337 4.92 -28.11 18.63
C LYS A 337 5.91 -29.01 17.88
N GLN A 338 5.46 -30.19 17.50
CA GLN A 338 6.18 -31.12 16.63
C GLN A 338 6.07 -30.65 15.17
N ASN A 339 7.23 -30.52 14.52
CA ASN A 339 7.35 -30.06 13.14
C ASN A 339 7.71 -31.20 12.19
N ASP A 340 7.54 -32.45 12.60
CA ASP A 340 7.82 -33.60 11.74
C ASP A 340 6.89 -33.59 10.53
N GLU A 341 7.43 -34.07 9.41
CA GLU A 341 6.71 -34.18 8.15
C GLU A 341 5.59 -35.22 8.29
N PHE A 342 4.40 -34.87 7.79
CA PHE A 342 3.24 -35.75 7.80
C PHE A 342 2.59 -35.79 6.42
N TYR A 343 2.58 -36.97 5.81
CA TYR A 343 2.15 -37.17 4.43
C TYR A 343 0.70 -37.64 4.36
N PHE A 344 -0.04 -37.13 3.38
CA PHE A 344 -1.41 -37.53 3.10
C PHE A 344 -1.72 -37.33 1.62
N GLU A 345 -2.69 -38.09 1.11
CA GLU A 345 -3.06 -38.11 -0.29
C GLU A 345 -4.19 -37.10 -0.58
N GLU A 346 -4.29 -36.63 -1.82
CA GLU A 346 -5.43 -35.78 -2.22
C GLU A 346 -6.74 -36.57 -2.28
N GLU A 347 -6.66 -37.87 -2.51
CA GLU A 347 -7.80 -38.77 -2.60
C GLU A 347 -7.56 -39.95 -1.68
N ILE A 348 -8.56 -40.32 -0.88
CA ILE A 348 -8.48 -41.47 0.04
C ILE A 348 -9.74 -42.33 -0.09
N TYR A 349 -9.60 -43.59 0.30
CA TYR A 349 -10.68 -44.57 0.40
C TYR A 349 -10.92 -44.95 1.86
N LEU A 350 -12.17 -44.83 2.31
CA LEU A 350 -12.58 -45.06 3.70
C LEU A 350 -12.88 -46.53 4.02
N ASP A 351 -13.07 -47.37 2.99
CA ASP A 351 -13.63 -48.71 3.10
C ASP A 351 -12.90 -49.61 4.11
N ARG A 352 -11.57 -49.41 4.27
CA ARG A 352 -10.71 -50.16 5.21
C ARG A 352 -11.16 -50.01 6.67
N PHE A 353 -11.82 -48.91 7.01
CA PHE A 353 -12.12 -48.49 8.38
C PHE A 353 -13.63 -48.47 8.70
N LEU A 354 -14.46 -48.93 7.76
CA LEU A 354 -15.90 -49.09 7.96
C LEU A 354 -16.20 -50.36 8.75
N ASN A 355 -17.19 -50.31 9.64
CA ASN A 355 -17.56 -51.41 10.53
C ASN A 355 -17.97 -52.68 9.75
N GLU A 356 -18.65 -52.51 8.61
CA GLU A 356 -19.04 -53.59 7.70
C GLU A 356 -17.85 -54.41 7.18
N ASN A 357 -16.68 -53.77 7.02
CA ASN A 357 -15.47 -54.36 6.48
C ASN A 357 -14.47 -54.81 7.56
N SER A 358 -14.80 -54.62 8.83
CA SER A 358 -13.92 -54.87 9.98
C SER A 358 -13.28 -56.27 9.94
N LYS A 359 -14.07 -57.32 9.69
CA LYS A 359 -13.58 -58.71 9.65
C LYS A 359 -12.54 -58.94 8.55
N LEU A 360 -12.85 -58.50 7.32
CA LEU A 360 -11.96 -58.65 6.17
C LEU A 360 -10.68 -57.82 6.35
N TYR A 361 -10.82 -56.60 6.87
CA TYR A 361 -9.68 -55.74 7.17
C TYR A 361 -8.73 -56.37 8.18
N LEU A 362 -9.24 -56.93 9.28
CA LEU A 362 -8.43 -57.57 10.31
C LEU A 362 -7.67 -58.80 9.77
N GLU A 363 -8.29 -59.58 8.88
CA GLU A 363 -7.63 -60.70 8.20
C GLU A 363 -6.45 -60.25 7.34
N ILE A 364 -6.67 -59.27 6.45
CA ILE A 364 -5.63 -58.71 5.58
C ILE A 364 -4.55 -58.02 6.40
N ARG A 365 -4.92 -57.29 7.46
CA ARG A 365 -3.97 -56.68 8.42
C ARG A 365 -3.05 -57.72 9.03
N ASN A 366 -3.59 -58.84 9.49
CA ASN A 366 -2.80 -59.91 10.09
C ASN A 366 -1.84 -60.55 9.07
N GLN A 367 -2.28 -60.77 7.84
CA GLN A 367 -1.42 -61.23 6.74
C GLN A 367 -0.30 -60.24 6.43
N ASN A 368 -0.58 -58.94 6.48
CA ASN A 368 0.39 -57.88 6.21
C ASN A 368 1.32 -57.56 7.39
N ARG A 369 1.10 -58.14 8.58
CA ARG A 369 1.87 -57.81 9.79
C ARG A 369 3.37 -58.04 9.59
N GLU A 370 3.74 -59.19 9.05
CA GLU A 370 5.14 -59.53 8.76
C GLU A 370 5.74 -58.63 7.68
N LEU A 371 4.97 -58.33 6.63
CA LEU A 371 5.38 -57.42 5.56
C LEU A 371 5.64 -56.00 6.09
N LYS A 372 4.75 -55.46 6.94
CA LYS A 372 4.94 -54.16 7.60
C LYS A 372 6.14 -54.15 8.53
N THR A 373 6.41 -55.24 9.25
CA THR A 373 7.62 -55.35 10.10
C THR A 373 8.90 -55.29 9.26
N MET A 374 8.94 -56.01 8.12
CA MET A 374 10.08 -55.94 7.19
C MET A 374 10.22 -54.56 6.55
N GLN A 375 9.10 -53.92 6.17
CA GLN A 375 9.08 -52.57 5.63
C GLN A 375 9.63 -51.54 6.62
N LYS A 376 9.23 -51.60 7.89
CA LYS A 376 9.77 -50.73 8.96
C LYS A 376 11.28 -50.92 9.13
N LYS A 377 11.78 -52.16 9.03
CA LYS A 377 13.22 -52.45 9.09
C LYS A 377 13.98 -51.80 7.92
N PHE A 378 13.52 -51.98 6.68
CA PHE A 378 14.16 -51.34 5.52
C PHE A 378 14.10 -49.82 5.57
N LYS A 379 13.00 -49.24 6.08
CA LYS A 379 12.87 -47.79 6.29
C LYS A 379 13.89 -47.28 7.31
N SER A 380 14.08 -47.99 8.42
CA SER A 380 15.10 -47.68 9.43
C SER A 380 16.52 -47.77 8.86
N ASP A 381 16.82 -48.85 8.12
CA ASP A 381 18.12 -49.04 7.47
C ASP A 381 18.41 -47.92 6.44
N LEU A 382 17.40 -47.48 5.69
CA LEU A 382 17.51 -46.32 4.78
C LEU A 382 17.74 -45.02 5.54
N GLN A 383 17.01 -44.78 6.64
CA GLN A 383 17.17 -43.58 7.46
C GLN A 383 18.57 -43.49 8.06
N GLN A 384 19.16 -44.60 8.52
CA GLN A 384 20.55 -44.62 9.02
C GLN A 384 21.57 -44.20 7.96
N LEU A 385 21.31 -44.48 6.68
CA LEU A 385 22.20 -44.10 5.59
C LEU A 385 21.96 -42.65 5.10
N SER A 386 20.75 -42.12 5.25
CA SER A 386 20.38 -40.76 4.82
C SER A 386 20.53 -39.69 5.91
N LYS A 387 20.49 -40.09 7.19
CA LYS A 387 20.73 -39.25 8.37
C LYS A 387 21.83 -39.86 9.23
N PHE A 388 23.03 -39.96 8.69
CA PHE A 388 24.21 -40.36 9.44
C PHE A 388 24.56 -39.27 10.47
N ASP A 389 24.70 -39.65 11.74
CA ASP A 389 24.91 -38.75 12.88
C ASP A 389 23.82 -37.65 13.00
N ASP A 390 22.57 -38.05 12.74
CA ASP A 390 21.34 -37.24 12.83
C ASP A 390 21.26 -35.99 11.94
N LYS A 391 22.24 -35.76 11.06
CA LYS A 391 22.34 -34.48 10.33
C LYS A 391 22.63 -34.58 8.84
N TYR A 392 23.35 -35.60 8.38
CA TYR A 392 23.91 -35.57 7.03
C TYR A 392 23.72 -36.90 6.28
N ASP A 393 23.58 -36.81 4.96
CA ASP A 393 23.56 -38.00 4.11
C ASP A 393 24.97 -38.59 4.02
N LEU A 394 25.12 -39.89 4.29
CA LEU A 394 26.42 -40.55 4.28
C LEU A 394 27.12 -40.46 2.92
N GLN A 395 26.36 -40.48 1.82
CA GLN A 395 26.91 -40.35 0.47
C GLN A 395 27.44 -38.94 0.24
N ASP A 396 26.71 -37.91 0.70
CA ASP A 396 27.13 -36.51 0.57
C ASP A 396 28.37 -36.21 1.42
N ILE A 397 28.46 -36.78 2.63
CA ILE A 397 29.69 -36.70 3.43
C ILE A 397 30.87 -37.24 2.62
N LEU A 398 30.76 -38.47 2.11
CA LEU A 398 31.83 -39.13 1.36
C LEU A 398 32.24 -38.32 0.11
N LEU A 399 31.27 -37.80 -0.64
CA LEU A 399 31.54 -36.97 -1.83
C LEU A 399 32.14 -35.62 -1.46
N THR A 400 31.72 -35.00 -0.36
CA THR A 400 32.28 -33.73 0.13
C THR A 400 33.70 -33.92 0.64
N THR A 401 33.99 -35.03 1.32
CA THR A 401 35.36 -35.41 1.71
C THR A 401 36.24 -35.64 0.49
N VAL A 402 35.74 -36.32 -0.56
CA VAL A 402 36.48 -36.46 -1.83
C VAL A 402 36.77 -35.10 -2.46
N LYS A 403 35.77 -34.22 -2.57
CA LYS A 403 35.95 -32.85 -3.11
C LYS A 403 36.98 -32.05 -2.30
N PHE A 404 36.94 -32.15 -0.96
CA PHE A 404 37.92 -31.51 -0.09
C PHE A 404 39.35 -32.01 -0.39
N LEU A 405 39.53 -33.33 -0.50
CA LEU A 405 40.82 -33.94 -0.84
C LEU A 405 41.27 -33.55 -2.26
N GLU A 406 40.38 -33.39 -3.23
CA GLU A 406 40.73 -32.92 -4.58
C GLU A 406 41.13 -31.44 -4.60
N MET A 407 40.44 -30.59 -3.83
CA MET A 407 40.73 -29.16 -3.71
C MET A 407 42.08 -28.90 -3.03
N GLN A 408 42.46 -29.71 -2.04
CA GLN A 408 43.79 -29.66 -1.41
C GLN A 408 44.95 -29.90 -2.39
N ASN A 409 44.69 -30.55 -3.52
CA ASN A 409 45.69 -30.84 -4.55
C ASN A 409 45.95 -29.65 -5.49
N LYS A 410 45.14 -28.58 -5.38
CA LYS A 410 45.26 -27.35 -6.17
C LYS A 410 45.42 -26.15 -5.22
N ASP A 411 46.68 -25.78 -4.97
CA ASP A 411 47.14 -24.48 -4.49
C ASP A 411 46.54 -23.93 -3.16
N ASN A 412 46.95 -24.49 -2.01
CA ASN A 412 46.84 -23.74 -0.74
C ASN A 412 48.09 -23.91 0.15
N PRO A 413 49.04 -22.96 0.14
CA PRO A 413 50.31 -23.05 0.88
C PRO A 413 50.18 -22.90 2.40
N LEU A 414 49.03 -22.46 2.91
CA LEU A 414 48.87 -22.05 4.31
C LEU A 414 48.41 -23.17 5.25
N ASN A 415 47.99 -24.33 4.73
CA ASN A 415 47.65 -25.47 5.59
C ASN A 415 47.75 -26.80 4.81
N PRO A 416 48.96 -27.34 4.59
CA PRO A 416 49.13 -28.63 3.92
C PRO A 416 48.56 -29.73 4.82
N ALA A 417 47.52 -30.45 4.38
CA ALA A 417 47.19 -31.70 5.07
C ALA A 417 48.38 -32.66 4.90
N ASN A 418 48.77 -33.31 5.99
CA ASN A 418 49.99 -34.10 6.11
C ASN A 418 49.89 -35.48 5.40
N PHE A 419 49.29 -35.52 4.20
CA PHE A 419 49.07 -36.75 3.43
C PHE A 419 50.03 -36.80 2.23
N GLY A 420 50.75 -37.91 2.07
CA GLY A 420 51.57 -38.15 0.88
C GLY A 420 50.70 -38.27 -0.38
N HIS A 421 51.19 -37.79 -1.53
CA HIS A 421 50.44 -37.81 -2.80
C HIS A 421 49.97 -39.21 -3.25
N SER A 422 50.67 -40.30 -2.87
CA SER A 422 50.23 -41.69 -3.12
C SER A 422 49.02 -42.08 -2.27
N ASP A 423 49.07 -41.70 -0.99
CA ASP A 423 48.12 -42.12 0.03
C ASP A 423 46.80 -41.37 -0.14
N GLN A 424 46.86 -40.11 -0.59
CA GLN A 424 45.69 -39.31 -0.94
C GLN A 424 44.94 -39.87 -2.14
N LYS A 425 45.64 -40.26 -3.22
CA LYS A 425 44.99 -40.85 -4.40
C LYS A 425 44.32 -42.18 -4.08
N GLN A 426 45.00 -43.05 -3.33
CA GLN A 426 44.42 -44.32 -2.86
C GLN A 426 43.22 -44.08 -1.94
N THR A 427 43.28 -43.07 -1.07
CA THR A 427 42.17 -42.70 -0.19
C THR A 427 40.96 -42.21 -0.98
N ILE A 428 41.15 -41.36 -1.99
CA ILE A 428 40.07 -40.89 -2.88
C ILE A 428 39.42 -42.08 -3.61
N GLU A 429 40.22 -43.00 -4.18
CA GLU A 429 39.69 -44.20 -4.85
C GLU A 429 38.87 -45.08 -3.89
N GLN A 430 39.32 -45.25 -2.64
CA GLN A 430 38.57 -45.99 -1.63
C GLN A 430 37.28 -45.28 -1.21
N LEU A 431 37.30 -43.96 -1.00
CA LEU A 431 36.12 -43.18 -0.65
C LEU A 431 35.06 -43.18 -1.78
N LEU A 432 35.49 -43.10 -3.04
CA LEU A 432 34.60 -43.24 -4.20
C LEU A 432 33.99 -44.65 -4.27
N LYS A 433 34.76 -45.68 -3.96
CA LYS A 433 34.26 -47.06 -3.88
C LYS A 433 33.22 -47.21 -2.76
N TYR A 434 33.47 -46.64 -1.58
CA TYR A 434 32.49 -46.63 -0.48
C TYR A 434 31.24 -45.84 -0.84
N SER A 435 31.37 -44.67 -1.46
CA SER A 435 30.24 -43.86 -1.94
C SER A 435 29.38 -44.66 -2.95
N SER A 436 30.02 -45.35 -3.89
CA SER A 436 29.32 -46.23 -4.85
C SER A 436 28.60 -47.39 -4.16
N ASN A 437 29.21 -48.01 -3.14
CA ASN A 437 28.58 -49.08 -2.38
C ASN A 437 27.38 -48.58 -1.55
N VAL A 438 27.49 -47.41 -0.92
CA VAL A 438 26.39 -46.77 -0.18
C VAL A 438 25.23 -46.45 -1.12
N SER A 439 25.53 -45.87 -2.29
CA SER A 439 24.52 -45.56 -3.31
C SER A 439 23.80 -46.82 -3.80
N LYS A 440 24.53 -47.88 -4.17
CA LYS A 440 23.93 -49.18 -4.55
C LYS A 440 23.09 -49.78 -3.44
N ARG A 441 23.56 -49.69 -2.18
CA ARG A 441 22.81 -50.21 -1.04
C ARG A 441 21.51 -49.45 -0.83
N LYS A 442 21.52 -48.11 -0.95
CA LYS A 442 20.31 -47.28 -0.91
C LYS A 442 19.34 -47.65 -2.02
N GLU A 443 19.81 -47.80 -3.26
CA GLU A 443 18.98 -48.21 -4.40
C GLU A 443 18.30 -49.57 -4.16
N VAL A 444 19.06 -50.57 -3.69
CA VAL A 444 18.51 -51.91 -3.40
C VAL A 444 17.49 -51.85 -2.28
N LEU A 445 17.80 -51.17 -1.17
CA LEU A 445 16.87 -51.02 -0.05
C LEU A 445 15.61 -50.27 -0.48
N GLN A 446 15.74 -49.23 -1.30
CA GLN A 446 14.60 -48.47 -1.83
C GLN A 446 13.73 -49.34 -2.76
N GLN A 447 14.33 -50.14 -3.64
CA GLN A 447 13.59 -51.08 -4.49
C GLN A 447 12.86 -52.15 -3.67
N GLN A 448 13.51 -52.70 -2.64
CA GLN A 448 12.88 -53.67 -1.73
C GLN A 448 11.73 -53.05 -0.94
N TYR A 449 11.90 -51.81 -0.47
CA TYR A 449 10.85 -51.04 0.19
C TYR A 449 9.67 -50.82 -0.76
N ASN A 450 9.92 -50.34 -1.98
CA ASN A 450 8.86 -50.06 -2.96
C ASN A 450 8.08 -51.32 -3.34
N ASN A 451 8.75 -52.47 -3.53
CA ASN A 451 8.09 -53.75 -3.83
C ASN A 451 7.19 -54.22 -2.67
N LEU A 452 7.64 -54.06 -1.42
CA LEU A 452 6.81 -54.35 -0.26
C LEU A 452 5.62 -53.39 -0.14
N GLU A 453 5.84 -52.10 -0.37
CA GLU A 453 4.76 -51.09 -0.41
C GLU A 453 3.71 -51.47 -1.46
N GLU A 454 4.13 -51.79 -2.69
CA GLU A 454 3.23 -52.23 -3.76
C GLU A 454 2.42 -53.48 -3.37
N LYS A 455 3.05 -54.48 -2.74
CA LYS A 455 2.35 -55.69 -2.27
C LYS A 455 1.34 -55.39 -1.17
N ILE A 456 1.72 -54.56 -0.20
CA ILE A 456 0.82 -54.15 0.89
C ILE A 456 -0.36 -53.36 0.31
N GLN A 457 -0.12 -52.38 -0.56
CA GLN A 457 -1.20 -51.63 -1.20
C GLN A 457 -2.09 -52.51 -2.08
N ALA A 458 -1.50 -53.47 -2.82
CA ALA A 458 -2.25 -54.40 -3.64
C ALA A 458 -3.21 -55.29 -2.83
N SER A 459 -2.83 -55.65 -1.59
CA SER A 459 -3.70 -56.42 -0.70
C SER A 459 -4.98 -55.66 -0.29
N TYR A 460 -4.94 -54.32 -0.32
CA TYR A 460 -6.09 -53.46 0.01
C TYR A 460 -6.88 -53.02 -1.23
N ASN A 461 -6.64 -53.61 -2.41
CA ASN A 461 -7.32 -53.19 -3.64
C ASN A 461 -8.84 -53.37 -3.62
N ASN A 462 -9.37 -54.26 -2.78
CA ASN A 462 -10.80 -54.51 -2.63
C ASN A 462 -11.53 -53.40 -1.86
N PHE A 463 -10.80 -52.46 -1.26
CA PHE A 463 -11.32 -51.35 -0.45
C PHE A 463 -11.30 -50.03 -1.25
N LYS A 464 -12.12 -49.94 -2.30
CA LYS A 464 -12.15 -48.79 -3.23
C LYS A 464 -13.54 -48.26 -3.58
N GLU A 465 -14.55 -48.56 -2.78
CA GLU A 465 -15.93 -48.14 -3.07
C GLU A 465 -16.20 -46.71 -2.57
N ASN A 466 -15.81 -46.40 -1.33
CA ASN A 466 -16.06 -45.11 -0.69
C ASN A 466 -14.86 -44.16 -0.85
N LYS A 467 -14.79 -43.50 -2.01
CA LYS A 467 -13.77 -42.48 -2.34
C LYS A 467 -14.08 -41.11 -1.74
N TYR A 468 -13.05 -40.44 -1.23
CA TYR A 468 -13.08 -39.08 -0.69
C TYR A 468 -11.99 -38.20 -1.32
N HIS A 469 -12.27 -36.91 -1.43
CA HIS A 469 -11.37 -35.89 -1.98
C HIS A 469 -11.05 -34.84 -0.94
N LEU A 470 -9.78 -34.47 -0.82
CA LEU A 470 -9.34 -33.40 0.07
C LEU A 470 -9.89 -32.05 -0.43
N GLN A 471 -10.74 -31.43 0.38
CA GLN A 471 -11.32 -30.13 0.06
C GLN A 471 -10.61 -28.99 0.78
N SER A 472 -10.28 -29.17 2.06
CA SER A 472 -9.73 -28.09 2.89
C SER A 472 -8.60 -28.56 3.81
N ILE A 473 -7.61 -27.70 3.99
CA ILE A 473 -6.45 -27.89 4.86
C ILE A 473 -6.27 -26.64 5.71
N LEU A 474 -6.48 -26.75 7.01
CA LEU A 474 -6.17 -25.67 7.95
C LEU A 474 -4.69 -25.76 8.33
N ILE A 475 -3.94 -24.69 8.07
CA ILE A 475 -2.52 -24.56 8.37
C ILE A 475 -2.33 -23.73 9.63
N HIS A 476 -1.40 -24.14 10.47
CA HIS A 476 -0.92 -23.36 11.60
C HIS A 476 0.54 -22.96 11.37
N GLU A 477 0.78 -21.65 11.29
CA GLU A 477 2.10 -21.02 11.18
C GLU A 477 2.49 -20.37 12.52
N GLY A 478 3.48 -20.94 13.22
CA GLY A 478 3.91 -20.43 14.51
C GLY A 478 4.36 -21.50 15.52
N MET A 479 4.49 -21.09 16.77
CA MET A 479 4.85 -21.91 17.93
C MET A 479 3.60 -22.54 18.57
N ALA A 480 3.77 -23.33 19.64
CA ALA A 480 2.63 -23.99 20.30
C ALA A 480 1.64 -23.00 20.95
N ASN A 481 2.15 -21.94 21.58
CA ASN A 481 1.36 -20.96 22.35
C ASN A 481 1.04 -19.68 21.56
N SER A 482 1.50 -19.58 20.32
CA SER A 482 1.26 -18.42 19.47
C SER A 482 1.49 -18.76 18.01
N GLY A 483 0.55 -18.37 17.16
CA GLY A 483 0.66 -18.57 15.74
C GLY A 483 -0.54 -18.02 15.00
N HIS A 484 -0.44 -18.09 13.69
CA HIS A 484 -1.45 -17.63 12.76
C HIS A 484 -2.02 -18.81 11.99
N TYR A 485 -3.33 -18.79 11.78
CA TYR A 485 -4.04 -19.82 11.06
C TYR A 485 -4.53 -19.29 9.73
N TYR A 486 -4.38 -20.10 8.69
CA TYR A 486 -4.98 -19.83 7.38
C TYR A 486 -5.36 -21.16 6.74
N THR A 487 -6.25 -21.13 5.75
CA THR A 487 -6.80 -22.36 5.14
C THR A 487 -6.52 -22.41 3.66
N TYR A 488 -6.11 -23.58 3.16
CA TYR A 488 -6.18 -23.88 1.73
C TYR A 488 -7.49 -24.60 1.43
N ILE A 489 -8.29 -24.10 0.48
CA ILE A 489 -9.53 -24.73 0.05
C ILE A 489 -9.50 -24.93 -1.46
N LYS A 490 -9.88 -26.12 -1.92
CA LYS A 490 -10.02 -26.46 -3.33
C LYS A 490 -11.44 -26.17 -3.80
N ASP A 491 -11.58 -25.31 -4.82
CA ASP A 491 -12.83 -25.26 -5.60
C ASP A 491 -12.78 -26.36 -6.66
N PHE A 492 -13.59 -27.41 -6.49
CA PHE A 492 -13.63 -28.55 -7.41
C PHE A 492 -14.07 -28.18 -8.84
N ARG A 493 -14.93 -27.17 -9.01
CA ARG A 493 -15.46 -26.76 -10.32
C ARG A 493 -14.49 -25.91 -11.11
N LEU A 494 -13.66 -25.12 -10.42
CA LEU A 494 -12.53 -24.42 -11.04
C LEU A 494 -11.28 -25.30 -11.13
N ASN A 495 -11.22 -26.37 -10.34
CA ASN A 495 -10.04 -27.21 -10.10
C ASN A 495 -8.83 -26.36 -9.68
N LYS A 496 -9.05 -25.44 -8.74
CA LYS A 496 -8.06 -24.49 -8.24
C LYS A 496 -8.00 -24.52 -6.72
N TRP A 497 -6.80 -24.30 -6.18
CA TRP A 497 -6.59 -24.11 -4.76
C TRP A 497 -6.56 -22.62 -4.45
N PHE A 498 -7.24 -22.22 -3.39
CA PHE A 498 -7.21 -20.87 -2.87
C PHE A 498 -6.68 -20.87 -1.44
N LYS A 499 -5.81 -19.91 -1.14
CA LYS A 499 -5.35 -19.58 0.21
C LYS A 499 -6.26 -18.55 0.80
N PHE A 500 -6.96 -18.91 1.86
CA PHE A 500 -7.78 -18.03 2.68
C PHE A 500 -6.98 -17.59 3.90
N ASN A 501 -6.37 -16.42 3.80
CA ASN A 501 -5.60 -15.81 4.87
C ASN A 501 -6.29 -14.51 5.32
N ASP A 502 -7.30 -14.65 6.16
CA ASP A 502 -8.19 -13.56 6.60
C ASP A 502 -8.72 -12.75 5.41
N ILE A 503 -8.35 -11.47 5.29
CA ILE A 503 -8.80 -10.56 4.24
C ILE A 503 -8.11 -10.80 2.89
N HIS A 504 -7.03 -11.59 2.89
CA HIS A 504 -6.24 -11.88 1.69
C HIS A 504 -6.57 -13.28 1.19
N VAL A 505 -7.31 -13.33 0.08
CA VAL A 505 -7.56 -14.57 -0.65
C VAL A 505 -6.73 -14.57 -1.94
N THR A 506 -5.93 -15.61 -2.14
CA THR A 506 -5.08 -15.77 -3.34
C THR A 506 -5.26 -17.16 -3.93
N GLU A 507 -5.11 -17.28 -5.25
CA GLU A 507 -4.96 -18.59 -5.91
C GLU A 507 -3.55 -19.14 -5.65
N GLU A 508 -3.44 -20.43 -5.38
CA GLU A 508 -2.18 -21.10 -5.10
C GLU A 508 -2.01 -22.38 -5.91
N THR A 509 -0.75 -22.80 -6.06
CA THR A 509 -0.43 -24.05 -6.76
C THR A 509 -0.54 -25.24 -5.82
N LYS A 510 -0.97 -26.39 -6.37
CA LYS A 510 -1.00 -27.66 -5.63
C LYS A 510 0.33 -27.95 -4.94
N GLN A 511 1.45 -27.76 -5.63
CA GLN A 511 2.78 -28.02 -5.07
C GLN A 511 3.04 -27.20 -3.80
N LYS A 512 2.69 -25.90 -3.81
CA LYS A 512 2.86 -25.02 -2.66
C LYS A 512 1.96 -25.41 -1.48
N VAL A 513 0.70 -25.71 -1.76
CA VAL A 513 -0.29 -26.16 -0.76
C VAL A 513 0.24 -27.37 0.01
N PHE A 514 0.68 -28.40 -0.70
CA PHE A 514 1.16 -29.64 -0.07
C PHE A 514 2.51 -29.46 0.63
N GLN A 515 3.42 -28.62 0.11
CA GLN A 515 4.69 -28.32 0.81
C GLN A 515 4.45 -27.67 2.19
N ASP A 516 3.56 -26.68 2.25
CA ASP A 516 3.20 -26.01 3.50
C ASP A 516 2.45 -26.97 4.43
N ALA A 517 1.57 -27.80 3.90
CA ALA A 517 0.76 -28.71 4.68
C ALA A 517 1.53 -29.89 5.27
N PHE A 518 2.48 -30.46 4.51
CA PHE A 518 3.31 -31.58 4.99
C PHE A 518 4.26 -31.18 6.11
N GLY A 519 4.62 -29.90 6.23
CA GLY A 519 5.57 -29.44 7.24
C GLY A 519 7.02 -29.40 6.78
N VAL A 520 7.27 -29.32 5.46
CA VAL A 520 8.63 -29.23 4.88
C VAL A 520 9.37 -28.00 5.41
N LYS A 521 8.64 -26.90 5.63
CA LYS A 521 9.17 -25.69 6.27
C LYS A 521 8.87 -25.73 7.78
N PRO A 522 9.89 -25.62 8.65
CA PRO A 522 9.68 -25.58 10.09
C PRO A 522 8.71 -24.47 10.50
N GLY A 523 7.77 -24.79 11.39
CA GLY A 523 6.79 -23.84 11.94
C GLY A 523 5.49 -23.71 11.16
N ILE A 524 5.44 -24.14 9.88
CA ILE A 524 4.22 -24.15 9.05
C ILE A 524 3.82 -25.60 8.80
N ASN A 525 2.63 -26.00 9.24
CA ASN A 525 2.14 -27.35 9.01
C ASN A 525 0.62 -27.45 9.10
N ALA A 526 0.07 -28.52 8.50
CA ALA A 526 -1.34 -28.83 8.61
C ALA A 526 -1.73 -29.19 10.04
N TYR A 527 -2.85 -28.61 10.46
CA TYR A 527 -3.52 -28.85 11.74
C TYR A 527 -4.84 -29.60 11.54
N LEU A 528 -5.65 -29.24 10.53
CA LEU A 528 -6.86 -29.99 10.14
C LEU A 528 -6.83 -30.37 8.66
N LEU A 529 -7.33 -31.56 8.35
CA LEU A 529 -7.60 -32.04 7.00
C LEU A 529 -9.09 -32.35 6.86
N ILE A 530 -9.75 -31.84 5.82
CA ILE A 530 -11.17 -32.03 5.60
C ILE A 530 -11.39 -32.60 4.21
N TYR A 531 -11.94 -33.80 4.17
CA TYR A 531 -12.24 -34.56 2.96
C TYR A 531 -13.75 -34.61 2.72
N VAL A 532 -14.16 -34.64 1.46
CA VAL A 532 -15.55 -34.71 1.03
C VAL A 532 -15.77 -35.95 0.17
N LYS A 533 -16.90 -36.63 0.39
CA LYS A 533 -17.27 -37.85 -0.34
C LYS A 533 -17.39 -37.58 -1.84
N ASN A 534 -16.93 -38.52 -2.68
CA ASN A 534 -16.89 -38.36 -4.13
C ASN A 534 -18.25 -38.05 -4.76
N GLU A 535 -19.35 -38.63 -4.24
CA GLU A 535 -20.71 -38.34 -4.72
C GLU A 535 -21.05 -36.84 -4.66
N VAL A 536 -20.73 -36.19 -3.53
CA VAL A 536 -20.95 -34.75 -3.33
C VAL A 536 -20.10 -33.93 -4.31
N VAL A 537 -18.84 -34.32 -4.52
CA VAL A 537 -17.97 -33.68 -5.51
C VAL A 537 -18.55 -33.80 -6.93
N GLN A 538 -19.06 -34.98 -7.31
CA GLN A 538 -19.69 -35.16 -8.62
C GLN A 538 -20.97 -34.34 -8.78
N GLU A 539 -21.73 -34.12 -7.70
CA GLU A 539 -22.89 -33.23 -7.70
C GLU A 539 -22.49 -31.76 -7.84
N GLU A 540 -21.45 -31.32 -7.12
CA GLU A 540 -20.92 -29.97 -7.26
C GLU A 540 -20.41 -29.69 -8.69
N LEU A 541 -19.76 -30.67 -9.33
CA LEU A 541 -19.27 -30.54 -10.71
C LEU A 541 -20.40 -30.37 -11.75
N LYS A 542 -21.64 -30.80 -11.45
CA LYS A 542 -22.81 -30.57 -12.31
C LYS A 542 -23.35 -29.14 -12.21
N GLN A 543 -23.06 -28.43 -11.13
CA GLN A 543 -23.51 -27.06 -10.89
C GLN A 543 -22.71 -26.05 -11.74
N PRO A 544 -23.29 -24.88 -12.08
CA PRO A 544 -22.55 -23.84 -12.80
C PRO A 544 -21.29 -23.40 -12.05
N ARG A 545 -20.25 -23.03 -12.82
CA ARG A 545 -18.95 -22.60 -12.28
C ARG A 545 -19.12 -21.34 -11.42
N ARG A 546 -18.51 -21.29 -10.23
CA ARG A 546 -18.39 -20.05 -9.44
C ARG A 546 -17.33 -19.16 -10.07
N MET A 547 -17.77 -18.10 -10.73
CA MET A 547 -16.88 -17.13 -11.37
C MET A 547 -16.44 -16.01 -10.42
N TYR A 548 -17.02 -15.93 -9.21
CA TYR A 548 -16.72 -14.90 -8.19
C TYR A 548 -16.68 -13.49 -8.79
N LYS A 549 -17.73 -13.12 -9.51
CA LYS A 549 -17.85 -11.87 -10.25
C LYS A 549 -18.38 -10.76 -9.36
N THR A 550 -17.94 -9.54 -9.62
CA THR A 550 -18.48 -8.32 -8.98
C THR A 550 -19.78 -7.86 -9.66
N SER A 551 -20.57 -7.05 -8.95
CA SER A 551 -21.88 -6.54 -9.37
C SER A 551 -21.87 -5.69 -10.65
N GLN A 552 -20.68 -5.24 -11.09
CA GLN A 552 -20.49 -4.53 -12.36
C GLN A 552 -20.69 -5.44 -13.58
N GLU A 553 -20.61 -6.76 -13.41
CA GLU A 553 -20.89 -7.73 -14.47
C GLU A 553 -22.37 -8.12 -14.45
N LYS A 554 -23.03 -8.13 -15.63
CA LYS A 554 -24.47 -8.41 -15.77
C LYS A 554 -24.93 -9.75 -15.18
N ASP A 555 -24.00 -10.67 -14.93
CA ASP A 555 -24.26 -12.08 -14.61
C ASP A 555 -23.71 -12.51 -13.23
N PHE A 556 -23.37 -11.58 -12.34
CA PHE A 556 -22.71 -11.94 -11.06
C PHE A 556 -23.54 -12.88 -10.16
N LEU A 557 -24.87 -12.85 -10.29
CA LEU A 557 -25.81 -13.74 -9.57
C LEU A 557 -26.21 -15.00 -10.35
N GLN A 558 -25.58 -15.28 -11.49
CA GLN A 558 -25.81 -16.51 -12.25
C GLN A 558 -24.96 -17.70 -11.74
N ASP A 559 -24.28 -17.54 -10.61
CA ASP A 559 -23.52 -18.62 -10.01
C ASP A 559 -24.42 -19.63 -9.25
N SER A 560 -23.83 -20.74 -8.80
CA SER A 560 -24.56 -21.80 -8.09
C SER A 560 -25.29 -21.32 -6.83
N TYR A 561 -24.76 -20.29 -6.16
CA TYR A 561 -25.27 -19.79 -4.89
C TYR A 561 -26.34 -18.72 -5.09
N GLY A 562 -26.26 -17.94 -6.17
CA GLY A 562 -27.30 -17.02 -6.59
C GLY A 562 -28.66 -17.71 -6.77
N GLY A 563 -28.66 -18.97 -7.21
CA GLY A 563 -29.87 -19.79 -7.28
C GLY A 563 -30.53 -20.13 -5.94
N PHE A 564 -29.84 -19.95 -4.81
CA PHE A 564 -30.39 -20.15 -3.47
C PHE A 564 -31.01 -18.88 -2.88
N LEU A 565 -30.72 -17.72 -3.46
CA LEU A 565 -31.11 -16.43 -2.90
C LEU A 565 -32.56 -16.07 -3.21
N SER A 566 -33.25 -15.51 -2.24
CA SER A 566 -34.57 -14.90 -2.42
C SER A 566 -34.45 -13.52 -3.09
N LYS A 567 -35.57 -13.01 -3.64
CA LYS A 567 -35.59 -11.67 -4.25
C LYS A 567 -35.19 -10.56 -3.27
N VAL A 568 -35.65 -10.66 -2.02
CA VAL A 568 -35.33 -9.70 -0.94
C VAL A 568 -33.82 -9.70 -0.62
N GLN A 569 -33.22 -10.89 -0.58
CA GLN A 569 -31.78 -11.06 -0.36
C GLN A 569 -30.95 -10.42 -1.50
N ILE A 570 -31.39 -10.61 -2.76
CA ILE A 570 -30.75 -10.00 -3.94
C ILE A 570 -30.84 -8.47 -3.91
N GLU A 571 -32.00 -7.91 -3.56
CA GLU A 571 -32.19 -6.47 -3.42
C GLU A 571 -31.29 -5.88 -2.32
N SER A 572 -31.15 -6.59 -1.20
CA SER A 572 -30.27 -6.21 -0.09
C SER A 572 -28.80 -6.11 -0.53
N ILE A 573 -28.28 -7.15 -1.20
CA ILE A 573 -26.90 -7.14 -1.75
C ILE A 573 -26.73 -6.00 -2.74
N THR A 574 -27.69 -5.79 -3.64
CA THR A 574 -27.61 -4.75 -4.66
C THR A 574 -27.50 -3.37 -4.01
N LYS A 575 -28.28 -3.12 -2.95
CA LYS A 575 -28.20 -1.89 -2.16
C LYS A 575 -26.85 -1.76 -1.44
N GLU A 576 -26.34 -2.83 -0.83
CA GLU A 576 -25.02 -2.83 -0.18
C GLU A 576 -23.91 -2.46 -1.19
N ASN A 577 -23.93 -3.07 -2.37
CA ASN A 577 -22.96 -2.80 -3.43
C ASN A 577 -23.07 -1.38 -3.96
N GLN A 578 -24.28 -0.84 -4.14
CA GLN A 578 -24.48 0.56 -4.52
C GLN A 578 -23.89 1.52 -3.49
N LEU A 579 -24.10 1.27 -2.19
CA LEU A 579 -23.51 2.07 -1.12
C LEU A 579 -21.98 2.02 -1.17
N PHE A 580 -21.40 0.84 -1.39
CA PHE A 580 -19.94 0.69 -1.50
C PHE A 580 -19.36 1.39 -2.75
N GLN A 581 -20.05 1.35 -3.90
CA GLN A 581 -19.62 2.11 -5.08
C GLN A 581 -19.69 3.63 -4.86
N ASN A 582 -20.71 4.10 -4.14
CA ASN A 582 -20.81 5.51 -3.74
C ASN A 582 -19.66 5.90 -2.80
N GLU A 583 -19.32 5.04 -1.82
CA GLU A 583 -18.18 5.23 -0.93
C GLU A 583 -16.85 5.35 -1.69
N ILE A 584 -16.60 4.49 -2.69
CA ILE A 584 -15.41 4.58 -3.55
C ILE A 584 -15.39 5.90 -4.33
N LYS A 585 -16.53 6.31 -4.89
CA LYS A 585 -16.65 7.56 -5.63
C LYS A 585 -16.39 8.77 -4.74
N ASP A 586 -16.96 8.78 -3.54
CA ASP A 586 -16.77 9.85 -2.56
C ASP A 586 -15.32 9.93 -2.08
N PHE A 587 -14.67 8.79 -1.84
CA PHE A 587 -13.25 8.74 -1.48
C PHE A 587 -12.34 9.29 -2.59
N LYS A 588 -12.59 8.91 -3.85
CA LYS A 588 -11.88 9.46 -5.02
C LYS A 588 -12.02 10.98 -5.08
N GLN A 589 -13.25 11.47 -4.93
CA GLN A 589 -13.53 12.90 -4.92
C GLN A 589 -12.82 13.60 -3.77
N ALA A 590 -12.85 13.06 -2.55
CA ALA A 590 -12.19 13.64 -1.38
C ALA A 590 -10.68 13.77 -1.58
N ARG A 591 -10.01 12.73 -2.09
CA ARG A 591 -8.56 12.75 -2.35
C ARG A 591 -8.17 13.76 -3.43
N ILE A 592 -9.00 13.92 -4.46
CA ILE A 592 -8.83 14.97 -5.48
C ILE A 592 -8.93 16.35 -4.83
N ILE A 593 -9.94 16.57 -3.96
CA ILE A 593 -10.14 17.82 -3.24
C ILE A 593 -8.96 18.14 -2.32
N GLU A 594 -8.42 17.15 -1.60
CA GLU A 594 -7.23 17.32 -0.76
C GLU A 594 -6.01 17.75 -1.57
N ARG A 595 -5.74 17.09 -2.70
CA ARG A 595 -4.67 17.50 -3.62
C ARG A 595 -4.83 18.93 -4.11
N ILE A 596 -6.06 19.34 -4.44
CA ILE A 596 -6.36 20.72 -4.85
C ILE A 596 -6.08 21.69 -3.69
N ALA A 597 -6.49 21.36 -2.47
CA ALA A 597 -6.29 22.20 -1.29
C ALA A 597 -4.81 22.33 -0.91
N GLU A 598 -4.05 21.23 -0.96
CA GLU A 598 -2.59 21.21 -0.74
C GLU A 598 -1.85 22.04 -1.79
N SER A 599 -2.19 21.84 -3.08
CA SER A 599 -1.63 22.61 -4.19
C SER A 599 -1.97 24.09 -3.99
N TYR A 600 -3.22 24.45 -3.71
CA TYR A 600 -3.60 25.83 -3.43
C TYR A 600 -2.81 26.45 -2.26
N GLN A 601 -2.67 25.74 -1.14
CA GLN A 601 -2.01 26.26 0.05
C GLN A 601 -0.51 26.50 -0.18
N SER A 602 0.19 25.50 -0.73
CA SER A 602 1.60 25.62 -1.09
C SER A 602 1.81 26.82 -2.02
N ARG A 603 0.88 27.00 -2.96
CA ARG A 603 0.94 28.09 -3.93
C ARG A 603 0.68 29.46 -3.29
N PHE A 604 -0.30 29.53 -2.42
CA PHE A 604 -0.61 30.76 -1.71
C PHE A 604 0.53 31.21 -0.80
N GLU A 605 1.16 30.28 -0.07
CA GLU A 605 2.32 30.55 0.78
C GLU A 605 3.51 31.09 -0.02
N PHE A 606 3.86 30.41 -1.11
CA PHE A 606 4.95 30.84 -2.00
C PHE A 606 4.78 32.27 -2.53
N VAL A 607 3.58 32.61 -3.06
CA VAL A 607 3.30 33.94 -3.60
C VAL A 607 3.47 35.00 -2.50
N ASN A 608 3.01 34.70 -1.28
CA ASN A 608 3.11 35.63 -0.15
C ASN A 608 4.55 35.80 0.36
N GLU A 609 5.30 34.72 0.50
CA GLU A 609 6.70 34.75 0.97
C GLU A 609 7.61 35.48 -0.02
N HIS A 610 7.49 35.17 -1.31
CA HIS A 610 8.28 35.82 -2.36
C HIS A 610 7.91 37.30 -2.48
N PHE A 611 6.62 37.65 -2.40
CA PHE A 611 6.20 39.04 -2.37
C PHE A 611 6.78 39.79 -1.16
N ARG A 612 6.73 39.23 0.05
CA ARG A 612 7.35 39.82 1.25
C ARG A 612 8.85 40.03 1.06
N THR A 613 9.56 39.06 0.49
CA THR A 613 10.99 39.16 0.21
C THR A 613 11.32 40.30 -0.76
N ILE A 614 10.51 40.47 -1.81
CA ILE A 614 10.64 41.56 -2.78
C ILE A 614 10.40 42.92 -2.12
N VAL A 615 9.34 43.05 -1.32
CA VAL A 615 9.02 44.29 -0.61
C VAL A 615 10.12 44.66 0.39
N ASN A 616 10.63 43.69 1.16
CA ASN A 616 11.66 43.92 2.17
C ASN A 616 13.03 44.28 1.55
N LYS A 617 13.43 43.64 0.43
CA LYS A 617 14.68 43.98 -0.28
C LYS A 617 14.61 45.34 -1.00
N ASN A 618 13.41 45.82 -1.35
CA ASN A 618 13.19 47.07 -2.07
C ASN A 618 13.25 48.34 -1.20
N GLN A 619 13.39 48.25 0.13
CA GLN A 619 13.58 49.44 0.96
C GLN A 619 14.96 50.11 0.76
N ALA A 620 15.93 49.43 0.14
CA ALA A 620 17.28 49.96 -0.08
C ALA A 620 17.64 50.28 -1.55
N VAL A 621 16.79 49.94 -2.55
CA VAL A 621 17.13 50.09 -3.97
C VAL A 621 15.99 50.75 -4.75
N LYS A 622 16.27 51.88 -5.43
CA LYS A 622 15.34 52.60 -6.34
C LYS A 622 14.90 51.80 -7.59
N PHE A 623 15.23 50.52 -7.70
CA PHE A 623 14.97 49.68 -8.87
C PHE A 623 14.08 48.49 -8.50
N LYS A 624 12.89 48.43 -9.10
CA LYS A 624 12.02 47.26 -9.05
C LYS A 624 12.68 46.13 -9.86
N PRO A 625 13.07 45.00 -9.25
CA PRO A 625 13.81 43.96 -9.96
C PRO A 625 12.89 43.07 -10.81
N LEU A 626 13.52 42.28 -11.69
CA LEU A 626 12.99 41.26 -12.61
C LEU A 626 12.04 40.19 -12.00
N PHE A 627 11.60 40.33 -10.75
CA PHE A 627 10.82 39.33 -10.00
C PHE A 627 9.35 39.17 -10.45
N THR A 628 8.95 39.78 -11.58
CA THR A 628 7.57 39.77 -12.09
C THR A 628 7.38 38.79 -13.24
N LEU A 629 8.00 37.61 -13.19
CA LEU A 629 7.77 36.52 -14.16
C LEU A 629 6.80 35.44 -13.63
N ASN A 630 6.18 35.70 -12.48
CA ASN A 630 5.07 34.92 -11.94
C ASN A 630 3.83 35.83 -11.91
N PHE A 631 2.78 35.45 -12.64
CA PHE A 631 1.60 36.28 -12.88
C PHE A 631 0.85 36.67 -11.58
N PRO A 632 0.58 35.75 -10.63
CA PRO A 632 0.09 36.09 -9.29
C PRO A 632 0.93 37.14 -8.54
N ILE A 633 2.27 37.01 -8.56
CA ILE A 633 3.19 37.97 -7.90
C ILE A 633 3.15 39.33 -8.61
N TYR A 634 3.05 39.35 -9.95
CA TYR A 634 2.91 40.57 -10.75
C TYR A 634 1.62 41.33 -10.39
N ILE A 635 0.48 40.65 -10.36
CA ILE A 635 -0.80 41.25 -9.98
C ILE A 635 -0.73 41.79 -8.55
N LYS A 636 -0.19 41.01 -7.61
CA LYS A 636 -0.02 41.44 -6.22
C LYS A 636 0.87 42.70 -6.10
N SER A 637 1.94 42.78 -6.89
CA SER A 637 2.83 43.95 -6.96
C SER A 637 2.17 45.20 -7.57
N LYS A 638 1.36 45.04 -8.61
CA LYS A 638 0.63 46.13 -9.26
C LYS A 638 -0.52 46.64 -8.40
N ALA A 639 -1.23 45.73 -7.74
CA ALA A 639 -2.29 46.05 -6.80
C ALA A 639 -1.80 47.00 -5.68
N THR A 640 -0.64 46.72 -5.07
CA THR A 640 -0.06 47.60 -4.04
C THR A 640 0.33 48.98 -4.56
N GLN A 641 0.57 49.13 -5.87
CA GLN A 641 0.93 50.42 -6.49
C GLN A 641 -0.29 51.28 -6.85
N LEU A 642 -1.44 50.64 -7.09
CA LEU A 642 -2.64 51.29 -7.62
C LEU A 642 -3.65 51.70 -6.53
N SER A 643 -3.57 51.16 -5.31
CA SER A 643 -4.59 51.41 -4.28
C SER A 643 -4.04 51.51 -2.84
N ASN A 644 -4.41 52.58 -2.14
CA ASN A 644 -4.30 52.72 -0.67
C ASN A 644 -5.35 51.88 0.10
N GLN A 645 -6.11 51.00 -0.56
CA GLN A 645 -7.14 50.14 0.07
C GLN A 645 -7.04 48.69 -0.45
N ASN A 646 -7.08 47.74 0.47
CA ASN A 646 -6.34 46.47 0.42
C ASN A 646 -7.14 45.21 -0.03
N THR A 647 -8.31 45.30 -0.67
CA THR A 647 -9.22 44.11 -0.74
C THR A 647 -9.60 43.58 -2.13
N GLN A 648 -9.67 44.40 -3.18
CA GLN A 648 -10.20 43.94 -4.49
C GLN A 648 -9.25 42.99 -5.24
N HIS A 649 -7.95 43.29 -5.24
CA HIS A 649 -6.97 42.52 -6.00
C HIS A 649 -6.46 41.26 -5.29
N ASP A 650 -6.58 41.20 -3.95
CA ASP A 650 -6.20 39.99 -3.19
C ASP A 650 -7.16 38.83 -3.49
N ASN A 651 -8.44 39.14 -3.74
CA ASN A 651 -9.43 38.17 -4.21
C ASN A 651 -9.11 37.65 -5.62
N LEU A 652 -8.68 38.53 -6.53
CA LEU A 652 -8.25 38.14 -7.88
C LEU A 652 -7.04 37.20 -7.83
N VAL A 653 -6.05 37.48 -6.98
CA VAL A 653 -4.87 36.61 -6.78
C VAL A 653 -5.28 35.25 -6.22
N LYS A 654 -6.15 35.21 -5.20
CA LYS A 654 -6.70 33.96 -4.65
C LYS A 654 -7.43 33.15 -5.71
N TRP A 655 -8.23 33.80 -6.56
CA TRP A 655 -8.96 33.15 -7.65
C TRP A 655 -8.01 32.52 -8.68
N ILE A 656 -6.95 33.23 -9.09
CA ILE A 656 -5.96 32.72 -10.05
C ILE A 656 -5.20 31.50 -9.50
N ILE A 657 -4.84 31.54 -8.21
CA ILE A 657 -4.14 30.42 -7.57
C ILE A 657 -5.06 29.18 -7.52
N LEU A 658 -6.34 29.37 -7.22
CA LEU A 658 -7.33 28.29 -7.25
C LEU A 658 -7.53 27.74 -8.68
N ASP A 659 -7.59 28.61 -9.71
CA ASP A 659 -7.71 28.17 -11.11
C ASP A 659 -6.55 27.30 -11.53
N SER A 660 -5.34 27.74 -11.19
CA SER A 660 -4.13 27.02 -11.51
C SER A 660 -4.03 25.70 -10.71
N ALA A 661 -4.50 25.65 -9.45
CA ALA A 661 -4.56 24.41 -8.67
C ALA A 661 -5.59 23.41 -9.21
N LEU A 662 -6.72 23.89 -9.75
CA LEU A 662 -7.77 23.03 -10.33
C LEU A 662 -7.35 22.42 -11.67
N ARG A 663 -6.66 23.21 -12.52
CA ARG A 663 -6.16 22.75 -13.83
C ARG A 663 -5.10 21.65 -13.73
N GLU A 664 -4.35 21.62 -12.61
CA GLU A 664 -3.32 20.60 -12.36
C GLU A 664 -3.91 19.19 -12.17
N VAL A 665 -5.14 19.10 -11.66
CA VAL A 665 -5.73 17.83 -11.22
C VAL A 665 -6.69 17.21 -12.24
N GLN A 666 -7.13 17.95 -13.27
CA GLN A 666 -8.01 17.44 -14.33
C GLN A 666 -7.24 16.88 -15.54
N GLU A 667 -7.61 15.68 -16.01
CA GLU A 667 -7.08 15.07 -17.24
C GLU A 667 -7.27 15.95 -18.49
N ASN A 668 -8.23 16.88 -18.49
CA ASN A 668 -8.54 17.76 -19.62
C ASN A 668 -7.98 19.20 -19.50
N LYS A 669 -7.26 19.56 -18.43
CA LYS A 669 -6.69 20.92 -18.22
C LYS A 669 -7.67 22.11 -18.35
N GLU A 670 -8.97 21.87 -18.25
CA GLU A 670 -9.98 22.94 -18.31
C GLU A 670 -10.05 23.65 -16.95
N GLY A 671 -10.01 24.99 -16.97
CA GLY A 671 -10.03 25.85 -15.78
C GLY A 671 -11.39 25.93 -15.09
N ILE A 672 -11.49 26.77 -14.05
CA ILE A 672 -12.51 26.63 -12.99
C ILE A 672 -13.94 26.40 -13.51
N PHE A 673 -14.39 26.93 -14.66
CA PHE A 673 -15.77 26.68 -15.13
C PHE A 673 -16.01 26.64 -16.64
N GLU A 674 -15.15 25.99 -17.42
CA GLU A 674 -15.50 25.61 -18.80
C GLU A 674 -15.61 24.08 -19.01
N GLY A 675 -15.10 23.29 -18.06
CA GLY A 675 -15.30 21.84 -18.02
C GLY A 675 -16.54 21.43 -17.20
N GLN A 676 -17.24 20.39 -17.65
CA GLN A 676 -18.44 19.82 -17.02
C GLN A 676 -18.14 19.16 -15.66
N LEU A 677 -17.82 19.95 -14.62
CA LEU A 677 -17.82 19.47 -13.24
C LEU A 677 -19.26 19.41 -12.72
N SER A 678 -19.63 18.29 -12.09
CA SER A 678 -20.94 18.15 -11.44
C SER A 678 -21.10 19.14 -10.29
N GLU A 679 -22.27 19.77 -10.16
CA GLU A 679 -22.55 20.77 -9.12
C GLU A 679 -22.24 20.27 -7.69
N ASP A 680 -22.50 19.00 -7.40
CA ASP A 680 -22.17 18.38 -6.11
C ASP A 680 -20.67 18.43 -5.79
N PHE A 681 -19.82 18.24 -6.80
CA PHE A 681 -18.37 18.24 -6.61
C PHE A 681 -17.83 19.66 -6.37
N LYS A 682 -18.41 20.65 -7.06
CA LYS A 682 -18.11 22.08 -6.83
C LYS A 682 -18.47 22.47 -5.40
N ASN A 683 -19.65 22.08 -4.92
CA ASN A 683 -20.09 22.37 -3.55
C ASN A 683 -19.16 21.75 -2.49
N LYS A 684 -18.69 20.51 -2.71
CA LYS A 684 -17.72 19.85 -1.82
C LYS A 684 -16.37 20.58 -1.76
N ILE A 685 -15.85 21.05 -2.90
CA ILE A 685 -14.62 21.88 -2.93
C ILE A 685 -14.82 23.16 -2.12
N ILE A 686 -15.91 23.89 -2.38
CA ILE A 686 -16.21 25.16 -1.71
C ILE A 686 -16.29 24.95 -0.19
N ASN A 687 -17.01 23.93 0.27
CA ASN A 687 -17.15 23.63 1.69
C ASN A 687 -15.82 23.30 2.37
N LYS A 688 -14.94 22.52 1.73
CA LYS A 688 -13.60 22.20 2.27
C LYS A 688 -12.74 23.46 2.40
N PHE A 689 -12.74 24.32 1.39
CA PHE A 689 -11.99 25.58 1.39
C PHE A 689 -12.52 26.57 2.44
N LEU A 690 -13.84 26.63 2.64
CA LEU A 690 -14.44 27.43 3.71
C LEU A 690 -14.00 26.96 5.10
N ALA A 691 -13.96 25.65 5.33
CA ALA A 691 -13.55 25.08 6.61
C ALA A 691 -12.06 25.25 6.91
N GLN A 692 -11.19 25.09 5.91
CA GLN A 692 -9.73 25.05 6.13
C GLN A 692 -9.08 26.44 6.20
N PHE A 693 -9.63 27.46 5.52
CA PHE A 693 -8.96 28.75 5.37
C PHE A 693 -9.62 29.93 6.09
N ASN A 694 -10.72 29.72 6.84
CA ASN A 694 -11.40 30.65 7.79
C ASN A 694 -11.66 32.12 7.37
N GLU A 695 -11.26 32.59 6.18
CA GLU A 695 -11.37 33.98 5.70
C GLU A 695 -11.86 34.09 4.23
N PHE A 696 -12.55 33.08 3.70
CA PHE A 696 -13.05 33.13 2.32
C PHE A 696 -14.32 34.02 2.19
N LYS A 697 -14.11 35.34 2.15
CA LYS A 697 -15.02 36.32 1.49
C LYS A 697 -14.42 36.68 0.11
N ARG A 698 -14.25 35.77 -0.85
CA ARG A 698 -15.30 35.23 -1.75
C ARG A 698 -14.64 34.25 -2.76
N PRO A 699 -15.16 33.03 -2.99
CA PRO A 699 -14.89 32.24 -4.19
C PRO A 699 -16.18 32.22 -5.03
N SER A 700 -16.58 33.33 -5.64
CA SER A 700 -17.71 33.26 -6.57
C SER A 700 -17.25 32.46 -7.79
N ALA A 701 -18.12 31.59 -8.30
CA ALA A 701 -17.86 30.82 -9.51
C ALA A 701 -17.55 31.71 -10.74
N LYS A 702 -17.76 33.02 -10.62
CA LYS A 702 -17.50 34.00 -11.66
C LYS A 702 -16.81 35.21 -11.07
N LEU A 703 -15.81 35.73 -11.78
CA LEU A 703 -15.25 37.06 -11.54
C LEU A 703 -16.33 38.11 -11.79
N THR A 704 -16.30 39.21 -11.05
CA THR A 704 -17.13 40.38 -11.38
C THR A 704 -16.66 41.00 -12.70
N GLN A 705 -17.53 41.76 -13.37
CA GLN A 705 -17.15 42.45 -14.61
C GLN A 705 -15.92 43.37 -14.44
N SER A 706 -15.76 43.99 -13.26
CA SER A 706 -14.56 44.78 -12.94
C SER A 706 -13.32 43.91 -12.85
N GLU A 707 -13.37 42.82 -12.06
CA GLU A 707 -12.25 41.91 -11.90
C GLU A 707 -11.84 41.23 -13.21
N GLN A 708 -12.80 40.91 -14.09
CA GLN A 708 -12.52 40.36 -15.42
C GLN A 708 -11.82 41.39 -16.32
N ASN A 709 -12.27 42.65 -16.30
CA ASN A 709 -11.63 43.71 -17.06
C ASN A 709 -10.20 43.98 -16.55
N ASP A 710 -10.01 43.95 -15.23
CA ASP A 710 -8.70 44.10 -14.59
C ASP A 710 -7.78 42.91 -14.93
N LEU A 711 -8.29 41.67 -14.91
CA LEU A 711 -7.57 40.48 -15.31
C LEU A 711 -7.07 40.59 -16.76
N ASN A 712 -7.97 40.88 -17.71
CA ASN A 712 -7.64 41.03 -19.12
C ASN A 712 -6.59 42.12 -19.35
N LYS A 713 -6.70 43.23 -18.61
CA LYS A 713 -5.73 44.34 -18.67
C LYS A 713 -4.36 43.90 -18.14
N PHE A 714 -4.30 43.28 -16.96
CA PHE A 714 -3.04 42.84 -16.37
C PHE A 714 -2.38 41.72 -17.18
N GLU A 715 -3.16 40.84 -17.80
CA GLU A 715 -2.68 39.81 -18.70
C GLU A 715 -1.98 40.41 -19.93
N GLN A 716 -2.62 41.38 -20.59
CA GLN A 716 -2.01 42.07 -21.74
C GLN A 716 -0.74 42.82 -21.36
N GLU A 717 -0.74 43.54 -20.22
CA GLU A 717 0.46 44.21 -19.72
C GLU A 717 1.57 43.19 -19.40
N TYR A 718 1.23 42.08 -18.75
CA TYR A 718 2.17 41.04 -18.36
C TYR A 718 2.83 40.37 -19.57
N LEU A 719 2.05 40.05 -20.61
CA LEU A 719 2.56 39.51 -21.87
C LEU A 719 3.56 40.46 -22.53
N GLN A 720 3.31 41.78 -22.48
CA GLN A 720 4.27 42.78 -22.96
C GLN A 720 5.57 42.75 -22.15
N TYR A 721 5.51 42.63 -20.82
CA TYR A 721 6.70 42.50 -19.98
C TYR A 721 7.51 41.23 -20.28
N VAL A 722 6.85 40.08 -20.46
CA VAL A 722 7.51 38.82 -20.84
C VAL A 722 8.22 38.96 -22.19
N ASN A 723 7.58 39.61 -23.17
CA ASN A 723 8.18 39.87 -24.49
C ASN A 723 9.44 40.74 -24.42
N LEU A 724 9.47 41.74 -23.53
CA LEU A 724 10.66 42.57 -23.31
C LEU A 724 11.79 41.78 -22.62
N GLY A 725 11.44 40.88 -21.69
CA GLY A 725 12.36 39.95 -21.06
C GLY A 725 13.04 39.03 -22.07
N ALA A 726 12.26 38.39 -22.94
CA ALA A 726 12.78 37.51 -24.00
C ALA A 726 13.74 38.25 -24.95
N LEU A 727 13.37 39.45 -25.40
CA LEU A 727 14.24 40.30 -26.23
C LEU A 727 15.57 40.64 -25.54
N ALA A 728 15.53 40.96 -24.25
CA ALA A 728 16.73 41.24 -23.47
C ALA A 728 17.62 39.99 -23.35
N THR A 729 17.05 38.80 -23.17
CA THR A 729 17.80 37.54 -23.13
C THR A 729 18.51 37.24 -24.45
N ILE A 730 17.84 37.44 -25.59
CA ILE A 730 18.44 37.25 -26.92
C ILE A 730 19.62 38.21 -27.12
N ILE A 731 19.48 39.48 -26.74
CA ILE A 731 20.57 40.47 -26.81
C ILE A 731 21.78 40.01 -26.01
N LEU A 732 21.58 39.52 -24.79
CA LEU A 732 22.70 39.04 -23.97
C LEU A 732 23.36 37.80 -24.54
N ASP A 733 22.59 36.86 -25.07
CA ASP A 733 23.11 35.63 -25.69
C ASP A 733 23.95 35.95 -26.94
N ASN A 734 23.48 36.88 -27.78
CA ASN A 734 24.20 37.32 -28.98
C ASN A 734 25.49 38.07 -28.62
N ILE A 735 25.48 38.89 -27.56
CA ILE A 735 26.71 39.53 -27.05
C ILE A 735 27.72 38.48 -26.57
N ILE A 736 27.28 37.45 -25.85
CA ILE A 736 28.15 36.36 -25.39
C ILE A 736 28.76 35.62 -26.59
N LYS A 737 27.96 35.35 -27.63
CA LYS A 737 28.38 34.69 -28.88
C LYS A 737 29.22 35.58 -29.79
N LYS A 738 29.40 36.87 -29.44
CA LYS A 738 30.11 37.91 -30.24
C LYS A 738 29.43 38.24 -31.57
N ASP A 739 28.14 37.98 -31.70
CA ASP A 739 27.36 38.38 -32.87
C ASP A 739 26.86 39.83 -32.68
N PHE A 740 27.75 40.77 -32.93
CA PHE A 740 27.51 42.20 -32.68
C PHE A 740 26.48 42.80 -33.64
N ILE A 741 26.40 42.29 -34.87
CA ILE A 741 25.44 42.74 -35.89
C ILE A 741 24.03 42.36 -35.44
N GLN A 742 23.80 41.09 -35.10
CA GLN A 742 22.51 40.63 -34.61
C GLN A 742 22.14 41.31 -33.28
N THR A 743 23.12 41.52 -32.40
CA THR A 743 22.92 42.27 -31.14
C THR A 743 22.39 43.68 -31.38
N LEU A 744 23.01 44.45 -32.29
CA LEU A 744 22.62 45.82 -32.58
C LEU A 744 21.20 45.90 -33.16
N GLN A 745 20.84 44.93 -34.01
CA GLN A 745 19.50 44.83 -34.60
C GLN A 745 18.42 44.54 -33.54
N VAL A 746 18.63 43.53 -32.67
CA VAL A 746 17.67 43.21 -31.61
C VAL A 746 17.60 44.33 -30.56
N LEU A 747 18.72 44.99 -30.26
CA LEU A 747 18.78 46.16 -29.36
C LEU A 747 18.02 47.36 -29.94
N GLN A 748 18.05 47.57 -31.25
CA GLN A 748 17.26 48.61 -31.91
C GLN A 748 15.75 48.33 -31.75
N ASN A 749 15.33 47.08 -31.94
CA ASN A 749 13.94 46.65 -31.75
C ASN A 749 13.49 46.78 -30.29
N LEU A 750 14.31 46.34 -29.34
CA LEU A 750 14.04 46.54 -27.90
C LEU A 750 13.89 48.04 -27.61
N THR A 751 14.78 48.88 -28.14
CA THR A 751 14.68 50.32 -27.87
C THR A 751 13.45 50.97 -28.49
N LYS A 752 13.02 50.57 -29.69
CA LYS A 752 11.76 51.05 -30.29
C LYS A 752 10.56 50.71 -29.39
N LYS A 753 10.49 49.46 -28.91
CA LYS A 753 9.40 49.01 -28.02
C LYS A 753 9.44 49.67 -26.65
N VAL A 754 10.64 49.93 -26.13
CA VAL A 754 10.83 50.45 -24.77
C VAL A 754 10.81 51.99 -24.70
N LYS A 755 11.07 52.70 -25.80
CA LYS A 755 10.91 54.18 -25.88
C LYS A 755 9.47 54.64 -25.55
N MET A 756 8.48 53.76 -25.69
CA MET A 756 7.08 54.02 -25.34
C MET A 756 6.75 53.78 -23.86
N LEU A 757 7.71 53.31 -23.07
CA LEU A 757 7.56 53.00 -21.65
C LEU A 757 8.20 54.09 -20.77
N ASP A 758 7.81 54.14 -19.50
CA ASP A 758 8.38 55.06 -18.50
C ASP A 758 9.93 54.97 -18.44
N GLN A 759 10.61 56.10 -18.33
CA GLN A 759 12.07 56.20 -18.16
C GLN A 759 12.58 55.49 -16.90
N GLN A 760 11.69 55.23 -15.94
CA GLN A 760 12.00 54.44 -14.74
C GLN A 760 11.99 52.92 -14.99
N ASN A 761 11.52 52.44 -16.15
CA ASN A 761 11.44 51.02 -16.48
C ASN A 761 12.84 50.39 -16.58
N TYR A 762 13.00 49.18 -16.01
CA TYR A 762 14.25 48.42 -16.04
C TYR A 762 14.76 48.18 -17.46
N PHE A 763 13.89 47.73 -18.37
CA PHE A 763 14.27 47.46 -19.76
C PHE A 763 14.66 48.73 -20.51
N PHE A 764 14.15 49.90 -20.11
CA PHE A 764 14.53 51.19 -20.71
C PHE A 764 15.96 51.54 -20.37
N LYS A 765 16.32 51.40 -19.09
CA LYS A 765 17.70 51.63 -18.65
C LYS A 765 18.64 50.54 -19.16
N PHE A 766 18.21 49.28 -19.23
CA PHE A 766 18.96 48.19 -19.84
C PHE A 766 19.30 48.49 -21.31
N ALA A 767 18.30 48.83 -22.13
CA ALA A 767 18.50 49.19 -23.53
C ALA A 767 19.37 50.46 -23.68
N LYS A 768 19.13 51.48 -22.86
CA LYS A 768 19.94 52.71 -22.85
C LYS A 768 21.40 52.44 -22.51
N ASN A 769 21.67 51.67 -21.46
CA ASN A 769 23.02 51.36 -21.02
C ASN A 769 23.75 50.52 -22.06
N LEU A 770 23.11 49.49 -22.62
CA LEU A 770 23.71 48.66 -23.67
C LEU A 770 24.01 49.45 -24.94
N LYS A 771 23.19 50.44 -25.30
CA LYS A 771 23.50 51.33 -26.44
C LYS A 771 24.78 52.13 -26.25
N THR A 772 25.07 52.55 -25.02
CA THR A 772 26.32 53.26 -24.71
C THR A 772 27.51 52.30 -24.64
N LEU A 773 27.28 51.10 -24.10
CA LEU A 773 28.33 50.15 -23.71
C LEU A 773 28.77 49.22 -24.85
N LEU A 774 27.87 48.87 -25.76
CA LEU A 774 28.14 47.93 -26.85
C LEU A 774 29.18 48.45 -27.88
N PRO A 775 29.13 49.72 -28.32
CA PRO A 775 30.19 50.28 -29.19
C PRO A 775 31.58 50.20 -28.53
N ILE A 776 31.65 50.44 -27.22
CA ILE A 776 32.90 50.34 -26.45
C ILE A 776 33.41 48.90 -26.45
N ILE A 777 32.56 47.89 -26.26
CA ILE A 777 32.95 46.48 -26.33
C ILE A 777 33.53 46.13 -27.70
N ILE A 778 32.85 46.53 -28.77
CA ILE A 778 33.24 46.22 -30.15
C ILE A 778 34.63 46.81 -30.43
N ILE A 779 34.83 48.10 -30.13
CA ILE A 779 36.10 48.78 -30.36
C ILE A 779 37.22 48.14 -29.52
N CYS A 780 37.00 47.89 -28.22
CA CYS A 780 37.98 47.23 -27.35
C CYS A 780 38.35 45.80 -27.82
N LYS A 781 37.48 45.12 -28.57
CA LYS A 781 37.76 43.78 -29.12
C LYS A 781 38.49 43.80 -30.46
N MET A 782 38.38 44.89 -31.22
CA MET A 782 39.10 45.09 -32.48
C MET A 782 40.56 45.49 -32.27
N ILE A 783 40.93 45.86 -31.05
CA ILE A 783 42.33 46.15 -30.68
C ILE A 783 43.05 44.82 -30.37
N PRO A 784 44.18 44.50 -31.03
CA PRO A 784 44.94 43.27 -30.78
C PRO A 784 45.33 43.11 -29.30
N LYS A 785 45.35 41.87 -28.79
CA LYS A 785 45.76 41.60 -27.40
C LYS A 785 47.21 41.98 -27.09
N GLU A 786 48.06 42.07 -28.11
CA GLU A 786 49.50 42.32 -27.99
C GLU A 786 49.90 43.77 -28.30
N SER A 787 48.96 44.60 -28.77
CA SER A 787 49.19 46.05 -28.85
C SER A 787 49.04 46.64 -27.45
N GLU A 788 50.11 47.23 -26.91
CA GLU A 788 50.01 48.15 -25.78
C GLU A 788 49.06 49.28 -26.19
N VAL A 789 47.79 49.13 -25.86
CA VAL A 789 46.77 50.15 -26.12
C VAL A 789 47.23 51.40 -25.41
N ASN A 790 47.71 52.39 -26.15
CA ASN A 790 48.30 53.56 -25.53
C ASN A 790 47.19 54.31 -24.79
N LEU A 791 47.43 54.69 -23.54
CA LEU A 791 46.48 55.41 -22.69
C LEU A 791 45.88 56.63 -23.42
N LYS A 792 46.66 57.25 -24.32
CA LYS A 792 46.25 58.36 -25.19
C LYS A 792 45.19 57.98 -26.23
N GLU A 793 45.24 56.80 -26.84
CA GLU A 793 44.26 56.36 -27.85
C GLU A 793 42.92 56.05 -27.19
N LEU A 794 42.95 55.39 -26.03
CA LEU A 794 41.75 55.19 -25.21
C LEU A 794 41.18 56.51 -24.68
N GLN A 795 42.03 57.48 -24.31
CA GLN A 795 41.62 58.82 -23.90
C GLN A 795 41.06 59.64 -25.05
N LEU A 796 41.60 59.52 -26.27
CA LEU A 796 41.07 60.15 -27.48
C LEU A 796 39.73 59.54 -27.87
N LEU A 797 39.61 58.22 -27.81
CA LEU A 797 38.35 57.51 -28.06
C LEU A 797 37.29 57.90 -27.02
N GLN A 798 37.68 57.95 -25.73
CA GLN A 798 36.80 58.38 -24.64
C GLN A 798 36.43 59.87 -24.78
N ALA A 799 37.38 60.75 -25.10
CA ALA A 799 37.13 62.17 -25.32
C ALA A 799 36.25 62.40 -26.54
N TYR A 800 36.48 61.70 -27.64
CA TYR A 800 35.64 61.74 -28.84
C TYR A 800 34.21 61.27 -28.53
N LEU A 801 34.05 60.16 -27.80
CA LEU A 801 32.74 59.63 -27.38
C LEU A 801 32.02 60.52 -26.36
N VAL A 802 32.76 61.31 -25.56
CA VAL A 802 32.21 62.23 -24.55
C VAL A 802 31.89 63.61 -25.14
N HIS A 803 32.71 64.10 -26.07
CA HIS A 803 32.64 65.46 -26.63
C HIS A 803 31.64 65.57 -27.77
N ASN A 804 31.44 64.49 -28.54
CA ASN A 804 30.27 64.33 -29.40
C ASN A 804 29.10 63.88 -28.54
N HIS A 805 28.36 64.84 -27.98
CA HIS A 805 27.04 64.55 -27.42
C HIS A 805 26.26 63.72 -28.43
N PHE A 806 26.03 62.44 -28.12
CA PHE A 806 25.22 61.54 -28.92
C PHE A 806 23.79 62.10 -29.08
N GLN A 807 23.58 62.98 -30.06
CA GLN A 807 22.26 63.33 -30.58
C GLN A 807 21.83 62.19 -31.50
N TYR A 808 21.37 61.11 -30.86
CA TYR A 808 20.82 59.93 -31.52
C TYR A 808 19.51 60.29 -32.22
N ASP A 809 19.54 60.54 -33.53
CA ASP A 809 18.42 60.19 -34.42
C ASP A 809 18.79 60.13 -35.93
N ASP A 810 20.05 60.37 -36.34
CA ASP A 810 20.48 60.22 -37.76
C ASP A 810 21.41 59.00 -37.99
N PRO A 811 20.95 57.93 -38.67
CA PRO A 811 21.77 56.79 -39.06
C PRO A 811 22.95 57.16 -39.98
N LYS A 812 22.85 58.26 -40.75
CA LYS A 812 23.93 58.71 -41.65
C LYS A 812 25.10 59.31 -40.88
N PHE A 813 24.84 59.92 -39.73
CA PHE A 813 25.86 60.46 -38.84
C PHE A 813 26.74 59.34 -38.27
N TRP A 814 26.14 58.22 -37.88
CA TRP A 814 26.86 57.04 -37.40
C TRP A 814 27.76 56.42 -38.46
N LEU A 815 27.30 56.36 -39.71
CA LEU A 815 28.07 55.79 -40.82
C LEU A 815 29.29 56.65 -41.16
N ALA A 816 29.13 57.98 -41.20
CA ALA A 816 30.24 58.88 -41.49
C ALA A 816 31.29 58.86 -40.38
N GLU A 817 30.87 58.94 -39.12
CA GLU A 817 31.79 59.05 -37.98
C GLU A 817 32.46 57.73 -37.61
N ILE A 818 31.76 56.58 -37.72
CA ILE A 818 32.39 55.27 -37.58
C ILE A 818 33.37 55.03 -38.74
N SER A 819 33.03 55.40 -39.97
CA SER A 819 33.94 55.27 -41.12
C SER A 819 35.16 56.19 -40.96
N ILE A 820 35.01 57.43 -40.44
CA ILE A 820 36.14 58.32 -40.11
C ILE A 820 37.03 57.71 -39.01
N MET A 821 36.44 57.16 -37.95
CA MET A 821 37.19 56.50 -36.86
C MET A 821 37.90 55.24 -37.34
N LEU A 822 37.23 54.41 -38.14
CA LEU A 822 37.79 53.19 -38.73
C LEU A 822 38.89 53.52 -39.75
N ASN A 823 38.73 54.58 -40.55
CA ASN A 823 39.77 55.07 -41.45
C ASN A 823 40.99 55.60 -40.69
N SER A 824 40.81 56.27 -39.55
CA SER A 824 41.92 56.68 -38.68
C SER A 824 42.64 55.49 -38.02
N ILE A 825 41.92 54.40 -37.73
CA ILE A 825 42.50 53.13 -37.25
C ILE A 825 43.24 52.41 -38.40
N ILE A 826 42.70 52.43 -39.62
CA ILE A 826 43.35 51.88 -40.84
C ILE A 826 44.65 52.63 -41.17
N GLU A 827 44.66 53.96 -41.06
CA GLU A 827 45.85 54.78 -41.36
C GLU A 827 47.01 54.50 -40.39
N ASN A 828 46.73 54.01 -39.19
CA ASN A 828 47.74 53.72 -38.16
C ASN A 828 48.08 52.22 -38.02
N HIS A 829 47.30 51.29 -38.58
CA HIS A 829 47.51 49.85 -38.41
C HIS A 829 47.21 49.03 -39.68
N ASP A 830 48.25 48.39 -40.22
CA ASP A 830 48.20 47.62 -41.47
C ASP A 830 47.95 46.12 -41.24
N GLN A 831 46.73 45.76 -40.78
CA GLN A 831 46.31 44.34 -40.67
C GLN A 831 45.09 44.02 -41.54
N GLN A 832 45.19 42.91 -42.28
CA GLN A 832 44.24 42.46 -43.31
C GLN A 832 42.86 42.07 -42.72
N GLU A 833 42.81 41.59 -41.48
CA GLU A 833 41.58 41.17 -40.78
C GLU A 833 40.68 42.36 -40.42
N ILE A 834 41.27 43.51 -40.07
CA ILE A 834 40.52 44.76 -39.82
C ILE A 834 39.91 45.28 -41.12
N ARG A 835 40.64 45.17 -42.24
CA ARG A 835 40.14 45.55 -43.58
C ARG A 835 38.97 44.68 -44.03
N GLU A 836 38.98 43.37 -43.77
CA GLU A 836 37.86 42.47 -44.11
C GLU A 836 36.59 42.75 -43.31
N ILE A 837 36.70 43.06 -42.01
CA ILE A 837 35.55 43.44 -41.18
C ILE A 837 34.93 44.75 -41.69
N ILE A 838 35.75 45.72 -42.07
CA ILE A 838 35.30 47.02 -42.60
C ILE A 838 34.66 46.85 -43.98
N ILE A 839 35.25 46.05 -44.86
CA ILE A 839 34.68 45.74 -46.19
C ILE A 839 33.32 45.05 -46.06
N ASN A 840 33.15 44.15 -45.09
CA ASN A 840 31.84 43.51 -44.86
C ASN A 840 30.80 44.49 -44.31
N VAL A 841 31.17 45.37 -43.36
CA VAL A 841 30.29 46.42 -42.83
C VAL A 841 29.91 47.47 -43.89
N GLU A 842 30.84 47.81 -44.80
CA GLU A 842 30.59 48.75 -45.90
C GLU A 842 29.83 48.09 -47.07
N ALA A 843 30.04 46.80 -47.34
CA ALA A 843 29.33 46.04 -48.36
C ALA A 843 27.86 45.73 -47.99
N GLU A 844 27.56 45.49 -46.71
CA GLU A 844 26.21 45.23 -46.20
C GLU A 844 25.26 46.45 -46.26
N ASN A 845 25.77 47.64 -46.57
CA ASN A 845 24.96 48.85 -46.79
C ASN A 845 24.28 48.91 -48.18
N LYS A 846 24.41 47.87 -49.00
CA LYS A 846 23.68 47.75 -50.27
C LYS A 846 22.87 46.48 -50.35
N GLN A 847 21.94 46.22 -49.42
CA GLN A 847 20.85 45.29 -49.76
C GLN A 847 19.58 45.41 -48.92
N LYS A 848 18.47 45.06 -49.57
CA LYS A 848 17.09 44.93 -49.07
C LYS A 848 16.92 43.91 -47.93
N GLU A 849 17.98 43.25 -47.47
CA GLU A 849 17.96 42.16 -46.48
C GLU A 849 17.65 42.61 -45.04
N TRP A 850 17.64 43.91 -44.74
CA TRP A 850 17.34 44.42 -43.40
C TRP A 850 15.92 44.07 -42.92
N MET A 851 14.96 43.87 -43.82
CA MET A 851 13.59 43.46 -43.45
C MET A 851 13.49 41.96 -43.19
N ASP A 852 14.20 41.12 -43.95
CA ASP A 852 14.23 39.66 -43.76
C ASP A 852 15.02 39.25 -42.49
N LEU A 853 16.06 40.02 -42.13
CA LEU A 853 16.77 39.89 -40.85
C LEU A 853 15.93 40.37 -39.65
N LEU A 854 15.06 41.36 -39.83
CA LEU A 854 14.08 41.75 -38.80
C LEU A 854 12.99 40.69 -38.63
N GLU A 855 12.57 40.02 -39.71
CA GLU A 855 11.60 38.93 -39.68
C GLU A 855 12.15 37.65 -39.07
N SER A 856 13.39 37.24 -39.36
CA SER A 856 14.05 36.08 -38.75
C SER A 856 14.32 36.28 -37.25
N ASN A 857 14.74 37.48 -36.83
CA ASN A 857 14.81 37.84 -35.41
C ASN A 857 13.41 37.90 -34.77
N SER A 858 12.36 38.26 -35.53
CA SER A 858 10.97 38.16 -35.06
C SER A 858 10.58 36.70 -34.85
N GLU A 859 11.07 35.79 -35.69
CA GLU A 859 10.82 34.35 -35.63
C GLU A 859 11.59 33.70 -34.48
N GLU A 860 12.83 34.10 -34.20
CA GLU A 860 13.59 33.66 -33.03
C GLU A 860 12.98 34.18 -31.71
N VAL A 861 12.50 35.43 -31.70
CA VAL A 861 11.69 35.96 -30.60
C VAL A 861 10.39 35.20 -30.46
N LYS A 862 9.70 34.90 -31.57
CA LYS A 862 8.48 34.06 -31.58
C LYS A 862 8.77 32.63 -31.18
N ASN A 863 9.96 32.08 -31.44
CA ASN A 863 10.37 30.73 -31.09
C ASN A 863 10.79 30.63 -29.62
N GLN A 864 11.45 31.66 -29.06
CA GLN A 864 11.63 31.75 -27.62
C GLN A 864 10.30 31.99 -26.93
N GLN A 865 9.45 32.89 -27.46
CA GLN A 865 8.09 33.11 -27.00
C GLN A 865 7.26 31.84 -27.09
N ALA A 866 7.35 31.06 -28.17
CA ALA A 866 6.73 29.76 -28.38
C ALA A 866 7.32 28.74 -27.41
N MET A 867 8.62 28.61 -27.24
CA MET A 867 9.22 27.72 -26.23
C MET A 867 8.72 28.04 -24.81
N ILE A 868 8.47 29.32 -24.52
CA ILE A 868 7.90 29.81 -23.27
C ILE A 868 6.36 29.60 -23.21
N SER A 869 5.64 29.72 -24.33
CA SER A 869 4.16 29.71 -24.41
C SER A 869 3.53 28.37 -24.84
N SER A 870 4.19 27.60 -25.70
CA SER A 870 3.87 26.23 -26.12
C SER A 870 4.00 25.21 -24.99
N SER A 871 4.53 25.65 -23.85
CA SER A 871 4.53 24.92 -22.58
C SER A 871 3.28 25.18 -21.73
N TYR A 872 2.18 25.71 -22.32
CA TYR A 872 0.84 25.85 -21.73
C TYR A 872 0.78 26.35 -20.28
N GLU A 873 0.64 27.67 -20.08
CA GLU A 873 -0.12 28.31 -18.98
C GLU A 873 0.18 29.81 -18.94
N ILE A 874 -0.79 30.65 -19.27
CA ILE A 874 -0.72 32.10 -18.99
C ILE A 874 -0.70 32.36 -17.46
N TYR A 875 -1.03 31.35 -16.66
CA TYR A 875 -1.03 31.32 -15.20
C TYR A 875 0.16 30.54 -14.64
N PHE A 876 1.38 30.91 -15.05
CA PHE A 876 2.60 30.16 -14.76
C PHE A 876 2.83 29.93 -13.26
N TRP A 877 2.64 28.68 -12.83
CA TRP A 877 3.00 28.17 -11.51
C TRP A 877 4.04 27.05 -11.70
N SER A 878 5.31 27.29 -11.33
CA SER A 878 6.37 26.27 -11.38
C SER A 878 7.01 26.15 -10.00
N PRO A 879 6.95 24.97 -9.35
CA PRO A 879 7.51 24.81 -8.02
C PRO A 879 9.05 24.90 -7.98
N TYR A 880 9.82 24.71 -9.06
CA TYR A 880 11.25 25.09 -9.19
C TYR A 880 11.81 24.99 -10.65
N GLN A 881 12.83 25.82 -10.94
CA GLN A 881 13.84 25.86 -12.03
C GLN A 881 13.52 26.34 -13.46
N LYS A 882 12.27 26.55 -13.91
CA LYS A 882 12.03 27.02 -15.30
C LYS A 882 11.69 28.50 -15.47
N GLN A 883 11.14 29.17 -14.46
CA GLN A 883 11.07 30.65 -14.45
C GLN A 883 12.48 31.27 -14.33
N ASP A 884 13.39 30.51 -13.73
CA ASP A 884 14.81 30.83 -13.67
C ASP A 884 15.47 30.81 -15.05
N ILE A 885 14.91 30.22 -16.12
CA ILE A 885 15.65 30.19 -17.40
C ILE A 885 15.83 31.59 -18.00
N ILE A 886 14.78 32.43 -18.05
CA ILE A 886 14.93 33.80 -18.57
C ILE A 886 15.75 34.62 -17.59
N PHE A 887 15.49 34.47 -16.29
CA PHE A 887 16.16 35.23 -15.24
C PHE A 887 17.64 34.84 -15.08
N ASP A 888 17.96 33.56 -14.90
CA ASP A 888 19.32 33.02 -14.88
C ASP A 888 20.05 33.36 -16.16
N LYS A 889 19.43 33.24 -17.35
CA LYS A 889 20.09 33.70 -18.58
C LYS A 889 20.34 35.20 -18.58
N LEU A 890 19.44 36.01 -18.03
CA LEU A 890 19.65 37.45 -17.88
C LEU A 890 20.76 37.77 -16.87
N VAL A 891 20.79 37.08 -15.73
CA VAL A 891 21.78 37.26 -14.65
C VAL A 891 23.14 36.74 -15.09
N GLU A 892 23.21 35.54 -15.64
CA GLU A 892 24.39 34.94 -16.25
C GLU A 892 24.91 35.84 -17.38
N GLY A 893 24.03 36.30 -18.26
CA GLY A 893 24.33 37.26 -19.32
C GLY A 893 24.90 38.57 -18.81
N MET A 894 24.28 39.17 -17.79
CA MET A 894 24.78 40.39 -17.15
C MET A 894 26.11 40.17 -16.42
N ASN A 895 26.30 39.03 -15.74
CA ASN A 895 27.54 38.69 -15.06
C ASN A 895 28.70 38.48 -16.05
N LYS A 896 28.44 37.79 -17.17
CA LYS A 896 29.39 37.62 -18.27
C LYS A 896 29.70 38.96 -18.96
N LEU A 897 28.70 39.80 -19.19
CA LEU A 897 28.90 41.17 -19.66
C LEU A 897 29.79 41.98 -18.72
N LYS A 898 29.56 41.90 -17.41
CA LYS A 898 30.37 42.58 -16.41
C LYS A 898 31.84 42.13 -16.50
N GLN A 899 32.10 40.84 -16.66
CA GLN A 899 33.46 40.31 -16.90
C GLN A 899 34.07 40.83 -18.21
N LEU A 900 33.28 40.99 -19.28
CA LEU A 900 33.77 41.61 -20.53
C LEU A 900 34.16 43.09 -20.34
N PHE A 901 33.52 43.79 -19.40
CA PHE A 901 33.85 45.18 -19.02
C PHE A 901 34.94 45.32 -17.95
N ASP A 902 35.29 44.25 -17.23
CA ASP A 902 36.28 44.30 -16.14
C ASP A 902 37.64 44.91 -16.56
N PRO A 903 38.19 44.68 -17.77
CA PRO A 903 39.41 45.34 -18.22
C PRO A 903 39.26 46.87 -18.32
N TYR A 904 38.14 47.34 -18.86
CA TYR A 904 37.84 48.77 -18.94
C TYR A 904 37.64 49.38 -17.54
N ILE A 905 36.95 48.67 -16.64
CA ILE A 905 36.74 49.10 -15.25
C ILE A 905 38.07 49.15 -14.48
N ARG A 906 38.98 48.20 -14.70
CA ARG A 906 40.35 48.20 -14.14
C ARG A 906 41.16 49.39 -14.67
N ILE A 907 41.18 49.60 -15.99
CA ILE A 907 41.88 50.73 -16.62
C ILE A 907 41.30 52.07 -16.12
N GLN A 908 39.99 52.21 -15.99
CA GLN A 908 39.36 53.43 -15.46
C GLN A 908 39.70 53.70 -13.98
N LYS A 909 39.93 52.64 -13.20
CA LYS A 909 40.39 52.72 -11.81
C LYS A 909 41.87 53.10 -11.73
N GLU A 910 42.72 52.52 -12.58
CA GLU A 910 44.13 52.87 -12.70
C GLU A 910 44.33 54.31 -13.21
N ILE A 911 43.51 54.76 -14.17
CA ILE A 911 43.48 56.15 -14.68
C ILE A 911 43.06 57.15 -13.58
N LYS A 912 42.18 56.77 -12.65
CA LYS A 912 41.82 57.65 -11.53
C LYS A 912 42.99 57.93 -10.57
N GLU A 913 44.00 57.06 -10.54
CA GLU A 913 45.20 57.25 -9.74
C GLU A 913 46.34 57.94 -10.53
N ALA A 914 46.28 57.95 -11.87
CA ALA A 914 47.28 58.55 -12.75
C ALA A 914 46.69 59.60 -13.73
N TYR A 915 46.74 60.87 -13.31
CA TYR A 915 46.52 62.12 -14.04
C TYR A 915 45.08 62.61 -14.35
N ALA A 916 44.85 63.87 -13.94
CA ALA A 916 43.72 64.71 -14.31
C ALA A 916 43.66 64.94 -15.83
N PRO A 917 42.46 65.07 -16.43
CA PRO A 917 42.29 65.30 -17.86
C PRO A 917 42.98 66.62 -18.27
N LEU A 918 43.74 66.59 -19.39
CA LEU A 918 44.27 67.78 -20.05
C LEU A 918 43.13 68.77 -20.31
N MET A 919 43.31 70.02 -19.89
CA MET A 919 42.30 71.06 -20.05
C MET A 919 42.12 71.39 -21.54
N LYS A 920 40.90 71.76 -21.92
CA LYS A 920 40.48 72.10 -23.30
C LYS A 920 41.49 72.99 -24.05
N GLU A 921 42.13 73.94 -23.37
CA GLU A 921 43.15 74.84 -23.94
C GLU A 921 44.46 74.16 -24.36
N GLU A 922 44.87 73.07 -23.70
CA GLU A 922 46.08 72.33 -24.06
C GLU A 922 45.87 71.43 -25.28
N LEU A 923 44.65 70.90 -25.44
CA LEU A 923 44.23 70.18 -26.64
C LEU A 923 44.09 71.11 -27.85
N GLU A 924 43.52 72.30 -27.66
CA GLU A 924 43.38 73.31 -28.73
C GLU A 924 44.74 73.89 -29.19
N LYS A 925 45.77 73.86 -28.34
CA LYS A 925 47.16 74.24 -28.68
C LYS A 925 47.95 73.18 -29.45
N LEU A 926 47.53 71.92 -29.37
CA LEU A 926 48.17 70.79 -30.05
C LEU A 926 47.57 70.53 -31.44
N ILE A 927 46.32 70.98 -31.64
CA ILE A 927 45.59 70.90 -32.91
C ILE A 927 45.91 72.09 -33.84
N LYS A 928 46.28 73.25 -33.28
CA LYS A 928 46.89 74.37 -34.01
C LYS A 928 48.37 74.10 -34.24
#